data_AF-A0A8C3LCW7-F1
#
_entry.id   AF-A0A8C3LCW7-F1
#
_cell.length_a   1.000
_cell.length_b   1.000
_cell.length_c   1.000
_cell.angle_alpha   90.00
_cell.angle_beta   90.00
_cell.angle_gamma   90.00
#
_symmetry.space_group_name_H-M   'P 1'
#
loop_
_entity.id
_entity.type
_entity.pdbx_description
1 polymer ?
#
loop_
_entity_poly.entity_id
_entity_poly.type
_entity_poly.pdbx_seq_one_letter_code
_entity_poly.pdbx_strand_id
1 'polypeptide(L)'
;FTNFLSNCSFEQKFISSSLRCCLQLIVDCPSAIQEELDLIRALGYLEEFGVKILPLQVRLCSDRLGLIKDCLSQLPTNYKQSAKLLGLANLLRVAGDDQVERKGQVLILLVEQALSFQDYKAASMHCQELMTAGYAKSWEVCSQLGQSEGYHDLGMRQELMAFALTHCPPSAIEALLGVSSSLQTQILYQAVNYQLLPSEGGENVNTSGPSSLMSKDTESADLLYWTTTKTMKVLSNTTMTTKAMLHAVSDGQWWKRSLTYLRPLHGQELGDVLKSGLGENVTVEKQGCHPFYESLIADPYVAEVSFILLQLASDALPNDMALALAYLLALPQVVDANKCFEKQLHSAISLQLASYYYSLQIYARLAPCFKDKCHPLYRVDPEELIKMVTQHVTQYAYTDWPEEIATLINQLHYYNERLLDFTQAQILQGLGKGVDVQRFTADGQYKRETILGLAETLEEKVYKIAVSLAQRHSVPLWEVYMIHLEFLFTDSGLSTLEIEERAKSLGLFETLKSSPETLYEHMVKYVYPSIEGRDHQRLLYYFTLLENCGCSEVVKHAVKPETHIRLLKKFKAVAPGLNYKKLMDENENPLETLEPILTSQNILSISKLAPKIPKKDGSMLSPSSLYAVWLQNLFWNGDHHLIKKTPETMDELLHAYDVCSKYFDRLDPDDIITFIDEITFSSKAVTKLPVEARIEVTKKAVKAVKHLSEKSRKKHSENEMEDTKNPAVAYEKTLNHLQQSLAHLETLTHSFITYLKNSEQDVLQNYGYLYDLSRSERDQIHEQAVTMCIDGQPLDMIQQLIEVAVGDLCLSTKDIVQCAIKKIICMLSSGNDGSTSVKDPLGILEGIVSAVHASVEKGEKVVSSDDLLEWLRPFCGDDSLPVKPRIKVLQILEQAFHLSDEDSKLLVYFRTQAVLRACWPETKVEITDIESEEKRCELFLRLLESSHKPSEFQHLVLLLQAWPPMEMSNDNPWVKLVIVMLQRYPPEERDSMGNEILKICRSLYDTKYKLPVECIKELCLLLLDHSLLLPSLKLLVESMDQDLHTMALKQITAVSKVDDSNCDAEILSLLLNAKLVVKCISTAFYPRLIDHLLANQAEGSWDVEEIAKQLKEAGFNAEAGSLLLSYRGTHPALRTFTSALQTIQHWI
;
A
#
# COMPACT_ATOMS: atom_id res chain seq x y z
N PHE A 1 -21.20 16.52 25.12
CA PHE A 1 -21.12 15.31 25.97
C PHE A 1 -21.50 15.60 27.42
N THR A 2 -20.77 16.47 28.13
CA THR A 2 -21.02 16.82 29.55
C THR A 2 -22.41 17.41 29.81
N ASN A 3 -22.91 18.27 28.90
CA ASN A 3 -24.28 18.83 28.98
C ASN A 3 -25.40 17.81 28.69
N PHE A 4 -25.08 16.67 28.08
CA PHE A 4 -26.07 15.63 27.72
C PHE A 4 -26.28 14.63 28.87
N LEU A 5 -25.28 14.49 29.73
CA LEU A 5 -25.27 13.56 30.87
C LEU A 5 -25.92 14.15 32.14
N SER A 6 -26.11 15.47 32.22
CA SER A 6 -26.63 16.13 33.43
C SER A 6 -28.16 16.19 33.52
N ASN A 7 -28.91 15.91 32.44
CA ASN A 7 -30.31 16.36 32.35
C ASN A 7 -31.40 15.30 32.05
N CYS A 8 -31.11 14.00 31.96
CA CYS A 8 -32.13 13.05 31.49
C CYS A 8 -32.32 11.83 32.39
N SER A 9 -33.49 11.76 33.03
CA SER A 9 -34.10 10.58 33.65
C SER A 9 -34.93 9.74 32.64
N PHE A 10 -34.50 9.68 31.38
CA PHE A 10 -35.18 8.95 30.30
C PHE A 10 -34.39 7.70 29.91
N GLU A 11 -35.10 6.64 29.54
CA GLU A 11 -34.64 5.26 29.35
C GLU A 11 -33.26 5.13 28.67
N GLN A 12 -32.34 4.41 29.34
CA GLN A 12 -30.94 4.17 28.93
C GLN A 12 -30.77 3.68 27.47
N LYS A 13 -31.77 2.97 26.93
CA LYS A 13 -31.75 2.44 25.55
C LYS A 13 -31.76 3.52 24.47
N PHE A 14 -32.48 4.61 24.68
CA PHE A 14 -32.60 5.69 23.67
C PHE A 14 -31.34 6.57 23.61
N ILE A 15 -30.67 6.73 24.75
CA ILE A 15 -29.43 7.50 24.90
C ILE A 15 -28.27 6.80 24.18
N SER A 16 -28.15 5.47 24.32
CA SER A 16 -27.09 4.67 23.70
C SER A 16 -27.14 4.72 22.17
N SER A 17 -28.32 4.67 21.55
CA SER A 17 -28.42 4.72 20.08
C SER A 17 -28.08 6.08 19.51
N SER A 18 -28.59 7.18 20.08
CA SER A 18 -28.34 8.53 19.56
C SER A 18 -26.89 8.98 19.75
N LEU A 19 -26.26 8.69 20.89
CA LEU A 19 -24.84 9.00 21.12
C LEU A 19 -23.91 8.18 20.23
N ARG A 20 -24.24 6.90 20.00
CA ARG A 20 -23.48 6.03 19.11
C ARG A 20 -23.53 6.51 17.65
N CYS A 21 -24.70 6.94 17.18
CA CYS A 21 -24.84 7.53 15.85
C CYS A 21 -24.02 8.83 15.69
N CYS A 22 -23.98 9.70 16.71
CA CYS A 22 -23.19 10.94 16.64
C CYS A 22 -21.68 10.70 16.65
N LEU A 23 -21.19 9.74 17.45
CA LEU A 23 -19.76 9.44 17.53
C LEU A 23 -19.25 8.62 16.33
N GLN A 24 -20.09 7.80 15.69
CA GLN A 24 -19.75 7.06 14.47
C GLN A 24 -19.60 7.93 13.21
N LEU A 25 -19.97 9.20 13.26
CA LEU A 25 -19.74 10.17 12.17
C LEU A 25 -18.29 10.69 12.12
N ILE A 26 -17.48 10.41 13.15
CA ILE A 26 -16.10 10.86 13.26
C ILE A 26 -15.17 9.73 12.81
N VAL A 27 -14.61 9.85 11.60
CA VAL A 27 -13.88 8.77 10.91
C VAL A 27 -12.53 8.45 11.57
N ASP A 28 -11.85 9.46 12.15
CA ASP A 28 -10.47 9.32 12.64
C ASP A 28 -10.35 8.77 14.09
N CYS A 29 -11.46 8.48 14.76
CA CYS A 29 -11.59 7.84 16.09
C CYS A 29 -10.38 7.97 17.06
N PRO A 30 -10.01 9.19 17.50
CA PRO A 30 -8.96 9.41 18.50
C PRO A 30 -9.25 8.73 19.85
N SER A 31 -8.22 8.45 20.65
CA SER A 31 -8.29 7.68 21.91
C SER A 31 -9.36 8.16 22.88
N ALA A 32 -9.54 9.48 23.01
CA ALA A 32 -10.58 10.09 23.85
C ALA A 32 -12.01 9.80 23.34
N ILE A 33 -12.22 9.63 22.04
CA ILE A 33 -13.52 9.24 21.47
C ILE A 33 -13.75 7.74 21.66
N GLN A 34 -12.70 6.92 21.52
CA GLN A 34 -12.77 5.49 21.81
C GLN A 34 -13.12 5.23 23.27
N GLU A 35 -12.61 6.03 24.21
CA GLU A 35 -12.98 5.99 25.63
C GLU A 35 -14.47 6.19 25.87
N GLU A 36 -15.09 7.16 25.19
CA GLU A 36 -16.52 7.42 25.31
C GLU A 36 -17.35 6.30 24.68
N LEU A 37 -16.89 5.73 23.56
CA LEU A 37 -17.53 4.58 22.91
C LEU A 37 -17.45 3.32 23.78
N ASP A 38 -16.31 3.07 24.42
CA ASP A 38 -16.11 1.96 25.34
C ASP A 38 -16.97 2.12 26.59
N LEU A 39 -17.08 3.34 27.14
CA LEU A 39 -17.98 3.66 28.24
C LEU A 39 -19.46 3.41 27.86
N ILE A 40 -19.89 3.82 26.66
CA ILE A 40 -21.25 3.56 26.17
C ILE A 40 -21.52 2.05 26.07
N ARG A 41 -20.55 1.26 25.60
CA ARG A 41 -20.67 -0.20 25.54
C ARG A 41 -20.70 -0.82 26.94
N ALA A 42 -19.89 -0.33 27.87
CA ALA A 42 -19.85 -0.81 29.25
C ALA A 42 -21.20 -0.64 29.97
N LEU A 43 -21.96 0.44 29.68
CA LEU A 43 -23.28 0.65 30.26
C LEU A 43 -24.28 -0.46 29.89
N GLY A 44 -24.21 -0.99 28.67
CA GLY A 44 -25.05 -2.12 28.27
C GLY A 44 -24.75 -3.38 29.06
N TYR A 45 -23.47 -3.68 29.29
CA TYR A 45 -23.05 -4.80 30.13
C TYR A 45 -23.44 -4.61 31.61
N LEU A 46 -23.31 -3.41 32.17
CA LEU A 46 -23.74 -3.11 33.54
C LEU A 46 -25.25 -3.33 33.73
N GLU A 47 -26.06 -2.94 32.74
CA GLU A 47 -27.51 -3.20 32.75
C GLU A 47 -27.83 -4.70 32.65
N GLU A 48 -27.11 -5.46 31.80
CA GLU A 48 -27.25 -6.93 31.71
C GLU A 48 -26.96 -7.63 33.05
N PHE A 49 -25.99 -7.13 33.81
CA PHE A 49 -25.66 -7.65 35.15
C PHE A 49 -26.55 -7.09 36.27
N GLY A 50 -27.54 -6.25 35.95
CA GLY A 50 -28.52 -5.72 36.90
C GLY A 50 -28.06 -4.48 37.68
N VAL A 51 -26.92 -3.88 37.32
CA VAL A 51 -26.37 -2.70 38.00
C VAL A 51 -26.97 -1.42 37.40
N LYS A 52 -27.93 -0.82 38.12
CA LYS A 52 -28.59 0.43 37.72
C LYS A 52 -27.79 1.65 38.20
N ILE A 53 -26.87 2.13 37.37
CA ILE A 53 -26.02 3.29 37.66
C ILE A 53 -26.11 4.35 36.55
N LEU A 54 -26.05 5.64 36.94
CA LEU A 54 -26.09 6.73 35.98
C LEU A 54 -24.78 6.80 35.18
N PRO A 55 -24.81 7.07 33.86
CA PRO A 55 -23.59 7.15 33.04
C PRO A 55 -22.55 8.16 33.54
N LEU A 56 -23.01 9.29 34.10
CA LEU A 56 -22.12 10.28 34.71
C LEU A 56 -21.39 9.74 35.96
N GLN A 57 -22.06 8.87 36.73
CA GLN A 57 -21.44 8.25 37.90
C GLN A 57 -20.40 7.20 37.50
N VAL A 58 -20.64 6.44 36.43
CA VAL A 58 -19.62 5.51 35.87
C VAL A 58 -18.40 6.29 35.37
N ARG A 59 -18.61 7.43 34.70
CA ARG A 59 -17.52 8.30 34.22
C ARG A 59 -16.65 8.85 35.37
N LEU A 60 -17.28 9.29 36.45
CA LEU A 60 -16.62 9.91 37.61
C LEU A 60 -16.13 8.89 38.64
N CYS A 61 -16.38 7.59 38.43
CA CYS A 61 -15.98 6.54 39.36
C CYS A 61 -14.46 6.32 39.32
N SER A 62 -13.80 6.58 40.45
CA SER A 62 -12.38 6.29 40.64
C SER A 62 -12.11 4.80 40.87
N ASP A 63 -13.00 4.11 41.60
CA ASP A 63 -12.92 2.66 41.84
C ASP A 63 -13.74 1.87 40.83
N ARG A 64 -13.13 1.63 39.66
CA ARG A 64 -13.76 0.90 38.56
C ARG A 64 -13.87 -0.60 38.82
N LEU A 65 -13.02 -1.14 39.69
CA LEU A 65 -13.08 -2.55 40.11
C LEU A 65 -14.32 -2.78 41.00
N GLY A 66 -14.69 -1.79 41.81
CA GLY A 66 -15.93 -1.78 42.60
C GLY A 66 -17.18 -2.05 41.76
N LEU A 67 -17.28 -1.52 40.54
CA LEU A 67 -18.41 -1.78 39.64
C LEU A 67 -18.52 -3.25 39.19
N ILE A 68 -17.40 -3.94 39.07
CA ILE A 68 -17.38 -5.39 38.78
C ILE A 68 -17.82 -6.18 40.01
N LYS A 69 -17.37 -5.77 41.20
CA LYS A 69 -17.81 -6.36 42.46
C LYS A 69 -19.32 -6.19 42.66
N ASP A 70 -19.86 -5.03 42.31
CA ASP A 70 -21.30 -4.79 42.32
C ASP A 70 -22.03 -5.72 41.35
N CYS A 71 -21.51 -5.94 40.13
CA CYS A 71 -22.06 -6.92 39.19
C CYS A 71 -22.08 -8.33 39.78
N LEU A 72 -21.02 -8.76 40.46
CA LEU A 72 -20.95 -10.07 41.11
C LEU A 72 -21.93 -10.22 42.27
N SER A 73 -22.27 -9.13 42.95
CA SER A 73 -23.20 -9.12 44.09
C SER A 73 -24.68 -9.21 43.70
N GLN A 74 -25.04 -8.83 42.46
CA GLN A 74 -26.45 -8.79 42.03
C GLN A 74 -27.07 -10.18 41.87
N LEU A 75 -26.33 -11.14 41.28
CA LEU A 75 -26.81 -12.50 41.08
C LEU A 75 -25.74 -13.53 41.46
N PRO A 76 -26.12 -14.61 42.17
CA PRO A 76 -25.19 -15.62 42.65
C PRO A 76 -24.51 -16.41 41.52
N THR A 77 -25.03 -16.38 40.29
CA THR A 77 -24.44 -17.08 39.13
C THR A 77 -23.54 -16.22 38.25
N ASN A 78 -23.40 -14.92 38.54
CA ASN A 78 -22.67 -14.00 37.66
C ASN A 78 -21.19 -14.36 37.53
N TYR A 79 -20.58 -14.97 38.55
CA TYR A 79 -19.18 -15.43 38.48
C TYR A 79 -18.95 -16.51 37.41
N LYS A 80 -19.99 -17.20 36.94
CA LYS A 80 -19.89 -18.19 35.84
C LYS A 80 -19.76 -17.54 34.47
N GLN A 81 -20.03 -16.24 34.35
CA GLN A 81 -19.92 -15.47 33.10
C GLN A 81 -18.58 -14.72 33.03
N SER A 82 -17.48 -15.41 33.33
CA SER A 82 -16.12 -14.85 33.41
C SER A 82 -15.71 -14.06 32.16
N ALA A 83 -16.00 -14.57 30.97
CA ALA A 83 -15.68 -13.90 29.70
C ALA A 83 -16.39 -12.53 29.54
N LYS A 84 -17.66 -12.43 29.95
CA LYS A 84 -18.43 -11.17 29.90
C LYS A 84 -17.92 -10.16 30.93
N LEU A 85 -17.59 -10.63 32.14
CA LEU A 85 -17.06 -9.76 33.20
C LEU A 85 -15.66 -9.24 32.87
N LEU A 86 -14.79 -10.07 32.27
CA LEU A 86 -13.50 -9.64 31.75
C LEU A 86 -13.66 -8.66 30.58
N GLY A 87 -14.64 -8.88 29.70
CA GLY A 87 -15.01 -7.94 28.64
C GLY A 87 -15.46 -6.59 29.20
N LEU A 88 -16.32 -6.59 30.23
CA LEU A 88 -16.75 -5.39 30.93
C LEU A 88 -15.57 -4.68 31.61
N ALA A 89 -14.66 -5.41 32.26
CA ALA A 89 -13.47 -4.85 32.88
C ALA A 89 -12.56 -4.14 31.89
N ASN A 90 -12.41 -4.71 30.69
CA ASN A 90 -11.66 -4.11 29.60
C ASN A 90 -12.29 -2.80 29.13
N LEU A 91 -13.61 -2.77 28.94
CA LEU A 91 -14.35 -1.57 28.53
C LEU A 91 -14.32 -0.48 29.62
N LEU A 92 -14.36 -0.86 30.89
CA LEU A 92 -14.23 0.06 32.01
C LEU A 92 -12.79 0.52 32.25
N ARG A 93 -11.79 -0.15 31.67
CA ARG A 93 -10.34 0.07 31.91
C ARG A 93 -9.98 -0.03 33.39
N VAL A 94 -10.42 -1.10 34.02
CA VAL A 94 -9.96 -1.44 35.37
C VAL A 94 -8.43 -1.61 35.34
N ALA A 95 -7.74 -1.04 36.33
CA ALA A 95 -6.28 -0.94 36.40
C ALA A 95 -5.60 -0.15 35.25
N GLY A 96 -6.31 0.78 34.60
CA GLY A 96 -5.72 1.61 33.53
C GLY A 96 -5.41 0.77 32.30
N ASP A 97 -4.18 0.83 31.78
CA ASP A 97 -3.74 0.09 30.59
C ASP A 97 -3.11 -1.29 30.91
N ASP A 98 -2.92 -1.63 32.20
CA ASP A 98 -2.32 -2.89 32.61
C ASP A 98 -3.32 -4.06 32.50
N GLN A 99 -3.26 -4.77 31.37
CA GLN A 99 -4.14 -5.90 31.07
C GLN A 99 -3.92 -7.09 32.00
N VAL A 100 -2.68 -7.30 32.49
CA VAL A 100 -2.34 -8.44 33.35
C VAL A 100 -2.87 -8.20 34.76
N GLU A 101 -2.64 -7.00 35.30
CA GLU A 101 -3.20 -6.58 36.59
C GLU A 101 -4.73 -6.58 36.55
N ARG A 102 -5.34 -6.08 35.46
CA ARG A 102 -6.80 -6.11 35.27
C ARG A 102 -7.36 -7.53 35.29
N LYS A 103 -6.79 -8.42 34.46
CA LYS A 103 -7.24 -9.82 34.38
C LYS A 103 -7.04 -10.53 35.73
N GLY A 104 -5.91 -10.30 36.39
CA GLY A 104 -5.59 -10.85 37.71
C GLY A 104 -6.59 -10.42 38.78
N GLN A 105 -6.88 -9.12 38.91
CA GLN A 105 -7.84 -8.59 39.88
C GLN A 105 -9.26 -9.16 39.69
N VAL A 106 -9.73 -9.25 38.44
CA VAL A 106 -11.07 -9.80 38.13
C VAL A 106 -11.13 -11.30 38.41
N LEU A 107 -10.10 -12.06 38.04
CA LEU A 107 -10.05 -13.51 38.32
C LEU A 107 -10.00 -13.80 39.83
N ILE A 108 -9.30 -12.99 40.64
CA ILE A 108 -9.32 -13.11 42.10
C ILE A 108 -10.76 -12.93 42.63
N LEU A 109 -11.49 -11.90 42.20
CA LEU A 109 -12.89 -11.69 42.61
C LEU A 109 -13.80 -12.86 42.20
N LEU A 110 -13.55 -13.46 41.02
CA LEU A 110 -14.28 -14.64 40.56
C LEU A 110 -13.99 -15.87 41.42
N VAL A 111 -12.73 -16.08 41.82
CA VAL A 111 -12.34 -17.17 42.72
C VAL A 111 -12.97 -16.98 44.10
N GLU A 112 -12.89 -15.77 44.67
CA GLU A 112 -13.51 -15.44 45.96
C GLU A 112 -15.02 -15.73 45.95
N GLN A 113 -15.71 -15.30 44.88
CA GLN A 113 -17.14 -15.55 44.73
C GLN A 113 -17.43 -17.05 44.55
N ALA A 114 -16.65 -17.77 43.73
CA ALA A 114 -16.80 -19.21 43.53
C ALA A 114 -16.57 -20.01 44.84
N LEU A 115 -15.56 -19.63 45.62
CA LEU A 115 -15.29 -20.20 46.94
C LEU A 115 -16.43 -19.95 47.93
N SER A 116 -17.02 -18.74 47.91
CA SER A 116 -18.17 -18.42 48.77
C SER A 116 -19.41 -19.30 48.49
N PHE A 117 -19.57 -19.75 47.23
CA PHE A 117 -20.62 -20.69 46.81
C PHE A 117 -20.17 -22.15 46.78
N GLN A 118 -18.97 -22.47 47.27
CA GLN A 118 -18.38 -23.82 47.27
C GLN A 118 -18.28 -24.46 45.87
N ASP A 119 -18.19 -23.65 44.80
CA ASP A 119 -17.95 -24.13 43.44
C ASP A 119 -16.44 -24.30 43.21
N TYR A 120 -15.87 -25.34 43.81
CA TYR A 120 -14.42 -25.62 43.78
C TYR A 120 -13.89 -25.86 42.36
N LYS A 121 -14.75 -26.31 41.43
CA LYS A 121 -14.37 -26.55 40.03
C LYS A 121 -14.15 -25.22 39.30
N ALA A 122 -15.04 -24.25 39.48
CA ALA A 122 -14.86 -22.91 38.93
C ALA A 122 -13.68 -22.19 39.60
N ALA A 123 -13.53 -22.31 40.93
CA ALA A 123 -12.40 -21.75 41.66
C ALA A 123 -11.05 -22.31 41.17
N SER A 124 -10.93 -23.64 41.00
CA SER A 124 -9.70 -24.28 40.51
C SER A 124 -9.33 -23.86 39.09
N MET A 125 -10.32 -23.73 38.20
CA MET A 125 -10.09 -23.28 36.83
C MET A 125 -9.46 -21.88 36.81
N HIS A 126 -10.04 -20.94 37.56
CA HIS A 126 -9.52 -19.57 37.62
C HIS A 126 -8.19 -19.48 38.39
N CYS A 127 -7.96 -20.29 39.43
CA CYS A 127 -6.65 -20.40 40.08
C CYS A 127 -5.56 -20.93 39.15
N GLN A 128 -5.85 -21.95 38.31
CA GLN A 128 -4.90 -22.44 37.30
C GLN A 128 -4.56 -21.36 36.27
N GLU A 129 -5.56 -20.57 35.83
CA GLU A 129 -5.32 -19.43 34.95
C GLU A 129 -4.42 -18.36 35.61
N LEU A 130 -4.61 -18.10 36.91
CA LEU A 130 -3.76 -17.17 37.67
C LEU A 130 -2.33 -17.69 37.86
N MET A 131 -2.17 -18.99 38.10
CA MET A 131 -0.87 -19.66 38.27
C MET A 131 -0.08 -19.71 36.97
N THR A 132 -0.72 -20.08 35.86
CA THR A 132 -0.09 -20.08 34.53
C THR A 132 0.34 -18.67 34.09
N ALA A 133 -0.41 -17.64 34.51
CA ALA A 133 -0.02 -16.24 34.32
C ALA A 133 1.03 -15.73 35.32
N GLY A 134 1.42 -16.52 36.33
CA GLY A 134 2.41 -16.12 37.34
C GLY A 134 1.96 -14.96 38.24
N TYR A 135 0.65 -14.76 38.45
CA TYR A 135 0.14 -13.59 39.15
C TYR A 135 0.30 -13.70 40.66
N ALA A 136 1.41 -13.19 41.21
CA ALA A 136 1.81 -13.38 42.61
C ALA A 136 0.75 -12.95 43.66
N LYS A 137 -0.05 -11.91 43.39
CA LYS A 137 -1.11 -11.43 44.31
C LYS A 137 -2.24 -12.45 44.54
N SER A 138 -2.33 -13.50 43.71
CA SER A 138 -3.30 -14.59 43.86
C SER A 138 -2.94 -15.64 44.91
N TRP A 139 -1.78 -15.52 45.58
CA TRP A 139 -1.33 -16.50 46.59
C TRP A 139 -2.38 -16.77 47.67
N GLU A 140 -3.16 -15.75 48.07
CA GLU A 140 -4.16 -15.86 49.13
C GLU A 140 -5.37 -16.71 48.69
N VAL A 141 -5.88 -16.53 47.47
CA VAL A 141 -6.99 -17.34 46.95
C VAL A 141 -6.54 -18.77 46.58
N CYS A 142 -5.31 -18.94 46.08
CA CYS A 142 -4.72 -20.26 45.86
C CYS A 142 -4.50 -21.00 47.19
N SER A 143 -4.09 -20.27 48.22
CA SER A 143 -3.99 -20.76 49.60
C SER A 143 -5.34 -21.24 50.15
N GLN A 144 -6.39 -20.43 50.01
CA GLN A 144 -7.74 -20.77 50.46
C GLN A 144 -8.30 -22.03 49.76
N LEU A 145 -8.11 -22.15 48.44
CA LEU A 145 -8.55 -23.33 47.70
C LEU A 145 -7.72 -24.58 48.05
N GLY A 146 -6.40 -24.47 48.21
CA GLY A 146 -5.56 -25.62 48.59
C GLY A 146 -5.78 -26.10 50.03
N GLN A 147 -6.21 -25.21 50.92
CA GLN A 147 -6.65 -25.53 52.29
C GLN A 147 -8.07 -26.12 52.36
N SER A 148 -8.88 -25.96 51.32
CA SER A 148 -10.28 -26.38 51.34
C SER A 148 -10.42 -27.91 51.38
N GLU A 149 -10.88 -28.45 52.49
CA GLU A 149 -11.12 -29.90 52.66
C GLU A 149 -12.21 -30.45 51.71
N GLY A 150 -13.16 -29.60 51.30
CA GLY A 150 -14.20 -29.92 50.32
C GLY A 150 -13.70 -30.09 48.88
N TYR A 151 -12.44 -29.73 48.60
CA TYR A 151 -11.81 -29.97 47.31
C TYR A 151 -10.99 -31.28 47.36
N HIS A 152 -11.44 -32.28 46.59
CA HIS A 152 -10.92 -33.65 46.68
C HIS A 152 -9.70 -33.94 45.78
N ASP A 153 -9.32 -33.01 44.90
CA ASP A 153 -8.14 -33.17 44.05
C ASP A 153 -6.86 -32.81 44.83
N LEU A 154 -6.24 -33.83 45.43
CA LEU A 154 -5.04 -33.64 46.24
C LEU A 154 -3.82 -33.19 45.42
N GLY A 155 -3.72 -33.61 44.16
CA GLY A 155 -2.63 -33.21 43.27
C GLY A 155 -2.70 -31.72 42.97
N MET A 156 -3.88 -31.23 42.57
CA MET A 156 -4.08 -29.80 42.35
C MET A 156 -3.92 -28.98 43.63
N ARG A 157 -4.35 -29.50 44.79
CA ARG A 157 -4.10 -28.83 46.09
C ARG A 157 -2.61 -28.70 46.39
N GLN A 158 -1.81 -29.70 46.06
CA GLN A 158 -0.36 -29.65 46.24
C GLN A 158 0.28 -28.57 45.36
N GLU A 159 -0.14 -28.47 44.09
CA GLU A 159 0.33 -27.42 43.17
C GLU A 159 -0.08 -26.02 43.64
N LEU A 160 -1.32 -25.83 44.09
CA LEU A 160 -1.80 -24.58 44.66
C LEU A 160 -1.02 -24.16 45.91
N MET A 161 -0.64 -25.12 46.77
CA MET A 161 0.19 -24.86 47.96
C MET A 161 1.62 -24.53 47.61
N ALA A 162 2.21 -25.21 46.62
CA ALA A 162 3.55 -24.89 46.13
C ALA A 162 3.60 -23.45 45.60
N PHE A 163 2.61 -23.05 44.79
CA PHE A 163 2.50 -21.69 44.27
C PHE A 163 2.26 -20.64 45.37
N ALA A 164 1.44 -20.96 46.38
CA ALA A 164 1.25 -20.05 47.51
C ALA A 164 2.57 -19.86 48.29
N LEU A 165 3.35 -20.92 48.51
CA LEU A 165 4.64 -20.86 49.22
C LEU A 165 5.71 -20.06 48.48
N THR A 166 5.70 -20.05 47.15
CA THR A 166 6.66 -19.26 46.35
C THR A 166 6.34 -17.77 46.33
N HIS A 167 5.07 -17.37 46.53
CA HIS A 167 4.62 -15.99 46.37
C HIS A 167 4.05 -15.32 47.64
N CYS A 168 3.94 -16.05 48.76
CA CYS A 168 3.42 -15.51 50.01
C CYS A 168 4.43 -14.57 50.72
N PRO A 169 3.94 -13.62 51.54
CA PRO A 169 4.81 -12.81 52.39
C PRO A 169 5.45 -13.67 53.51
N PRO A 170 6.62 -13.29 54.05
CA PRO A 170 7.33 -14.07 55.07
C PRO A 170 6.51 -14.44 56.31
N SER A 171 5.50 -13.63 56.66
CA SER A 171 4.60 -13.88 57.79
C SER A 171 3.65 -15.06 57.60
N ALA A 172 3.41 -15.51 56.36
CA ALA A 172 2.50 -16.61 56.05
C ALA A 172 3.20 -17.95 55.79
N ILE A 173 4.53 -17.96 55.62
CA ILE A 173 5.32 -19.16 55.26
C ILE A 173 5.15 -20.28 56.29
N GLU A 174 5.28 -19.98 57.58
CA GLU A 174 5.19 -20.99 58.65
C GLU A 174 3.83 -21.70 58.65
N ALA A 175 2.74 -20.92 58.52
CA ALA A 175 1.38 -21.46 58.48
C ALA A 175 1.14 -22.32 57.23
N LEU A 176 1.60 -21.86 56.06
CA LEU A 176 1.44 -22.59 54.80
C LEU A 176 2.31 -23.85 54.72
N LEU A 177 3.52 -23.83 55.29
CA LEU A 177 4.38 -25.02 55.39
C LEU A 177 3.74 -26.09 56.28
N GLY A 178 3.08 -25.69 57.37
CA GLY A 178 2.31 -26.60 58.21
C GLY A 178 1.18 -27.29 57.45
N VAL A 179 0.40 -26.52 56.67
CA VAL A 179 -0.66 -27.05 55.80
C VAL A 179 -0.08 -27.97 54.71
N SER A 180 0.99 -27.55 54.03
CA SER A 180 1.65 -28.32 52.97
C SER A 180 2.21 -29.64 53.49
N SER A 181 2.81 -29.65 54.69
CA SER A 181 3.32 -30.87 55.34
C SER A 181 2.18 -31.84 55.69
N SER A 182 1.05 -31.32 56.19
CA SER A 182 -0.15 -32.12 56.44
C SER A 182 -0.72 -32.72 55.15
N LEU A 183 -0.76 -31.94 54.06
CA LEU A 183 -1.23 -32.41 52.75
C LEU A 183 -0.30 -33.47 52.16
N GLN A 184 1.02 -33.29 52.23
CA GLN A 184 2.01 -34.30 51.82
C GLN A 184 1.84 -35.59 52.61
N THR A 185 1.59 -35.49 53.91
CA THR A 185 1.32 -36.63 54.78
C THR A 185 0.03 -37.35 54.35
N GLN A 186 -1.04 -36.63 54.02
CA GLN A 186 -2.29 -37.18 53.51
C GLN A 186 -2.11 -37.90 52.15
N ILE A 187 -1.35 -37.29 51.22
CA ILE A 187 -1.02 -37.90 49.92
C ILE A 187 -0.20 -39.18 50.13
N LEU A 188 0.78 -39.17 51.03
CA LEU A 188 1.58 -40.36 51.38
C LEU A 188 0.69 -41.48 51.95
N TYR A 189 -0.21 -41.15 52.89
CA TYR A 189 -1.15 -42.13 53.45
C TYR A 189 -2.11 -42.70 52.40
N GLN A 190 -2.57 -41.88 51.44
CA GLN A 190 -3.42 -42.36 50.35
C GLN A 190 -2.65 -43.26 49.37
N ALA A 191 -1.42 -42.91 49.01
CA ALA A 191 -0.56 -43.73 48.15
C ALA A 191 -0.19 -45.07 48.81
N VAL A 192 0.07 -45.07 50.12
CA VAL A 192 0.35 -46.30 50.90
C VAL A 192 -0.91 -47.15 51.07
N ASN A 193 -2.08 -46.54 51.35
CA ASN A 193 -3.34 -47.28 51.46
C ASN A 193 -3.82 -47.85 50.11
N TYR A 194 -3.57 -47.16 48.99
CA TYR A 194 -3.87 -47.70 47.64
C TYR A 194 -3.03 -48.93 47.30
N GLN A 195 -1.83 -49.07 47.87
CA GLN A 195 -0.97 -50.25 47.70
C GLN A 195 -1.33 -51.42 48.63
N LEU A 196 -2.21 -51.21 49.62
CA LEU A 196 -2.61 -52.19 50.64
C LEU A 196 -3.99 -52.84 50.38
N LEU A 197 -4.78 -52.35 49.41
CA LEU A 197 -6.09 -52.90 49.05
C LEU A 197 -6.05 -53.61 47.69
N PRO A 198 -6.45 -54.89 47.58
CA PRO A 198 -6.61 -55.54 46.28
C PRO A 198 -7.81 -54.94 45.53
N SER A 199 -7.59 -54.64 44.25
CA SER A 199 -8.60 -54.18 43.30
C SER A 199 -9.65 -55.27 43.04
N GLU A 200 -10.88 -55.08 43.51
CA GLU A 200 -12.06 -55.80 43.00
C GLU A 200 -12.83 -54.87 42.05
N GLY A 201 -12.82 -55.21 40.76
CA GLY A 201 -13.67 -54.60 39.74
C GLY A 201 -14.98 -55.36 39.57
N GLY A 202 -16.10 -54.63 39.57
CA GLY A 202 -17.25 -54.79 38.67
C GLY A 202 -18.03 -56.11 38.58
N GLU A 203 -19.27 -56.05 39.10
CA GLU A 203 -20.53 -56.61 38.57
C GLU A 203 -21.08 -58.00 38.98
N ASN A 204 -22.21 -57.92 39.73
CA ASN A 204 -23.49 -58.64 39.60
C ASN A 204 -23.73 -60.07 40.14
N VAL A 205 -24.60 -60.11 41.18
CA VAL A 205 -25.79 -60.98 41.38
C VAL A 205 -25.62 -62.50 41.65
N ASN A 206 -26.05 -62.86 42.88
CA ASN A 206 -26.72 -64.08 43.36
C ASN A 206 -25.94 -65.33 43.89
N THR A 207 -26.20 -65.54 45.19
CA THR A 207 -26.48 -66.81 45.92
C THR A 207 -25.39 -67.87 46.14
N SER A 208 -24.86 -67.83 47.37
CA SER A 208 -24.75 -68.93 48.37
C SER A 208 -24.54 -70.38 47.90
N GLY A 209 -23.45 -70.99 48.37
CA GLY A 209 -23.32 -72.45 48.49
C GLY A 209 -21.88 -72.93 48.63
N PRO A 210 -21.44 -73.53 49.75
CA PRO A 210 -20.03 -73.59 50.14
C PRO A 210 -19.34 -74.96 49.99
N SER A 211 -18.01 -74.91 50.20
CA SER A 211 -17.12 -75.95 50.74
C SER A 211 -16.50 -76.99 49.79
N SER A 212 -15.16 -77.06 49.83
CA SER A 212 -14.40 -78.21 50.36
C SER A 212 -13.20 -78.69 49.51
N LEU A 213 -12.00 -78.56 50.11
CA LEU A 213 -10.79 -79.41 50.07
C LEU A 213 -10.08 -79.73 48.73
N MET A 214 -8.85 -79.19 48.58
CA MET A 214 -7.51 -79.86 48.61
C MET A 214 -7.18 -80.70 47.35
N SER A 215 -6.01 -80.70 46.70
CA SER A 215 -4.61 -80.27 46.89
C SER A 215 -3.97 -80.39 45.46
N LYS A 216 -2.88 -79.76 45.01
CA LYS A 216 -1.48 -79.80 45.45
C LYS A 216 -0.69 -79.06 44.34
N ASP A 217 0.11 -78.05 44.68
CA ASP A 217 1.31 -77.62 43.94
C ASP A 217 2.16 -76.80 44.92
N THR A 218 3.26 -77.37 45.38
CA THR A 218 4.05 -76.89 46.53
C THR A 218 5.52 -76.76 46.14
N GLU A 219 5.87 -75.74 45.34
CA GLU A 219 7.27 -75.32 45.11
C GLU A 219 7.47 -73.79 45.04
N SER A 220 6.42 -72.97 44.92
CA SER A 220 6.49 -71.49 44.92
C SER A 220 6.32 -70.83 46.30
N ALA A 221 5.79 -71.56 47.29
CA ALA A 221 5.59 -71.06 48.66
C ALA A 221 6.87 -71.10 49.51
N ASP A 222 7.78 -72.06 49.26
CA ASP A 222 9.05 -72.15 49.98
C ASP A 222 10.04 -71.07 49.54
N LEU A 223 9.99 -70.63 48.27
CA LEU A 223 10.80 -69.51 47.77
C LEU A 223 10.40 -68.18 48.42
N LEU A 224 9.10 -67.95 48.65
CA LEU A 224 8.58 -66.77 49.36
C LEU A 224 8.81 -66.85 50.88
N TYR A 225 8.67 -68.02 51.52
CA TYR A 225 9.00 -68.15 52.94
C TYR A 225 10.51 -68.01 53.20
N TRP A 226 11.36 -68.56 52.33
CA TRP A 226 12.82 -68.45 52.42
C TRP A 226 13.32 -67.03 52.10
N THR A 227 12.80 -66.36 51.07
CA THR A 227 13.13 -64.94 50.83
C THR A 227 12.58 -64.04 51.92
N THR A 228 11.39 -64.30 52.48
CA THR A 228 10.84 -63.50 53.58
C THR A 228 11.62 -63.71 54.88
N THR A 229 12.04 -64.94 55.21
CA THR A 229 12.87 -65.21 56.41
C THR A 229 14.32 -64.74 56.25
N LYS A 230 14.90 -64.79 55.04
CA LYS A 230 16.25 -64.27 54.76
C LYS A 230 16.26 -62.75 54.69
N THR A 231 15.21 -62.12 54.16
CA THR A 231 15.02 -60.66 54.19
C THR A 231 14.68 -60.15 55.60
N MET A 232 13.91 -60.89 56.41
CA MET A 232 13.73 -60.60 57.84
C MET A 232 15.03 -60.76 58.65
N LYS A 233 15.88 -61.76 58.35
CA LYS A 233 17.21 -61.93 58.97
C LYS A 233 18.19 -60.85 58.54
N VAL A 234 18.14 -60.43 57.27
CA VAL A 234 18.92 -59.31 56.75
C VAL A 234 18.40 -58.02 57.38
N LEU A 235 17.10 -57.78 57.52
CA LEU A 235 16.55 -56.60 58.20
C LEU A 235 16.86 -56.59 59.70
N SER A 236 16.85 -57.72 60.41
CA SER A 236 17.23 -57.80 61.83
C SER A 236 18.72 -57.61 62.03
N ASN A 237 19.55 -58.20 61.15
CA ASN A 237 20.98 -57.95 61.13
C ASN A 237 21.26 -56.50 60.76
N THR A 238 20.60 -55.94 59.73
CA THR A 238 20.69 -54.54 59.33
C THR A 238 20.25 -53.62 60.46
N THR A 239 19.25 -53.97 61.27
CA THR A 239 18.90 -53.16 62.45
C THR A 239 20.02 -53.18 63.50
N MET A 240 20.74 -54.30 63.67
CA MET A 240 21.92 -54.41 64.53
C MET A 240 23.19 -53.79 63.92
N THR A 241 23.45 -53.92 62.62
CA THR A 241 24.58 -53.30 61.91
C THR A 241 24.36 -51.82 61.70
N THR A 242 23.13 -51.33 61.51
CA THR A 242 22.78 -49.90 61.49
C THR A 242 22.87 -49.33 62.90
N LYS A 243 22.48 -50.07 63.95
CA LYS A 243 22.70 -49.62 65.34
C LYS A 243 24.19 -49.64 65.74
N ALA A 244 24.97 -50.60 65.25
CA ALA A 244 26.43 -50.68 65.43
C ALA A 244 27.20 -49.67 64.55
N MET A 245 26.75 -49.41 63.33
CA MET A 245 27.27 -48.32 62.47
C MET A 245 26.94 -46.97 63.06
N LEU A 246 25.73 -46.74 63.57
CA LEU A 246 25.37 -45.48 64.24
C LEU A 246 26.22 -45.28 65.51
N HIS A 247 26.53 -46.37 66.24
CA HIS A 247 27.47 -46.31 67.37
C HIS A 247 28.93 -46.07 66.93
N ALA A 248 29.38 -46.64 65.81
CA ALA A 248 30.73 -46.48 65.26
C ALA A 248 30.94 -45.10 64.59
N VAL A 249 29.91 -44.54 63.95
CA VAL A 249 29.90 -43.20 63.34
C VAL A 249 29.82 -42.10 64.40
N SER A 250 29.32 -42.44 65.60
CA SER A 250 29.36 -41.56 66.79
C SER A 250 30.71 -41.57 67.53
N ASP A 251 31.65 -42.47 67.18
CA ASP A 251 32.99 -42.51 67.76
C ASP A 251 33.92 -41.50 67.07
N GLY A 252 34.33 -40.46 67.80
CA GLY A 252 35.22 -39.41 67.32
C GLY A 252 36.61 -39.90 66.89
N GLN A 253 37.04 -41.11 67.27
CA GLN A 253 38.30 -41.68 66.78
C GLN A 253 38.19 -42.28 65.37
N TRP A 254 37.00 -42.69 64.92
CA TRP A 254 36.77 -43.21 63.57
C TRP A 254 37.00 -42.12 62.51
N TRP A 255 36.40 -40.95 62.70
CA TRP A 255 36.61 -39.78 61.82
C TRP A 255 38.09 -39.36 61.76
N LYS A 256 38.81 -39.50 62.88
CA LYS A 256 40.24 -39.16 62.95
C LYS A 256 41.15 -40.09 62.12
N ARG A 257 40.77 -41.37 61.96
CA ARG A 257 41.49 -42.35 61.11
C ARG A 257 41.02 -42.35 59.65
N SER A 258 39.74 -42.12 59.39
CA SER A 258 39.22 -42.03 58.02
C SER A 258 39.68 -40.76 57.30
N LEU A 259 39.89 -39.65 58.03
CA LEU A 259 40.49 -38.42 57.48
C LEU A 259 41.96 -38.58 57.04
N THR A 260 42.64 -39.68 57.39
CA THR A 260 44.00 -39.96 56.92
C THR A 260 44.03 -40.54 55.49
N TYR A 261 42.89 -41.03 54.98
CA TYR A 261 42.74 -41.59 53.62
C TYR A 261 42.21 -40.59 52.57
N LEU A 262 41.82 -39.38 52.97
CA LEU A 262 41.32 -38.31 52.08
C LEU A 262 42.37 -37.23 51.78
N ARG A 263 43.67 -37.53 51.93
CA ARG A 263 44.73 -36.72 51.31
C ARG A 263 44.95 -37.21 49.88
N PRO A 264 45.10 -36.31 48.89
CA PRO A 264 45.61 -36.73 47.59
C PRO A 264 47.07 -37.19 47.78
N LEU A 265 47.34 -38.47 47.55
CA LEU A 265 48.69 -38.97 47.34
C LEU A 265 49.23 -38.29 46.07
N HIS A 266 50.19 -37.39 46.24
CA HIS A 266 51.05 -36.99 45.13
C HIS A 266 51.92 -38.19 44.74
N GLY A 267 51.86 -38.55 43.46
CA GLY A 267 52.87 -39.35 42.78
C GLY A 267 52.69 -40.86 42.88
N GLN A 268 52.04 -41.46 41.88
CA GLN A 268 52.55 -42.69 41.28
C GLN A 268 52.02 -42.82 39.84
N GLU A 269 52.94 -42.90 38.90
CA GLU A 269 52.70 -43.12 37.47
C GLU A 269 51.88 -44.40 37.24
N LEU A 270 50.78 -44.29 36.50
CA LEU A 270 50.19 -45.42 35.80
C LEU A 270 49.68 -44.95 34.44
N GLY A 271 50.62 -44.89 33.49
CA GLY A 271 50.29 -44.98 32.07
C GLY A 271 49.75 -46.39 31.74
N ASP A 272 49.07 -46.47 30.60
CA ASP A 272 48.54 -47.69 29.96
C ASP A 272 47.27 -48.33 30.55
N VAL A 273 46.11 -47.67 30.41
CA VAL A 273 44.84 -48.34 30.02
C VAL A 273 43.93 -47.37 29.24
N LEU A 274 44.35 -46.92 28.06
CA LEU A 274 43.52 -46.09 27.15
C LEU A 274 43.23 -46.78 25.80
N LYS A 275 43.09 -48.11 25.78
CA LYS A 275 42.67 -48.86 24.58
C LYS A 275 41.84 -50.12 24.89
N SER A 276 40.52 -49.95 25.05
CA SER A 276 39.43 -50.91 24.74
C SER A 276 38.14 -50.24 25.20
N GLY A 277 37.12 -49.91 24.42
CA GLY A 277 36.49 -50.59 23.29
C GLY A 277 34.98 -50.47 23.58
N LEU A 278 34.23 -49.66 22.82
CA LEU A 278 32.76 -49.68 22.83
C LEU A 278 32.32 -51.11 22.48
N GLY A 279 31.83 -51.88 23.46
CA GLY A 279 31.29 -53.21 23.18
C GLY A 279 31.35 -54.27 24.29
N GLU A 280 31.84 -53.97 25.50
CA GLU A 280 31.89 -54.99 26.56
C GLU A 280 30.65 -54.91 27.49
N ASN A 281 29.96 -56.05 27.65
CA ASN A 281 28.72 -56.32 28.40
C ASN A 281 27.36 -56.21 27.66
N VAL A 282 27.35 -56.30 26.32
CA VAL A 282 26.08 -56.38 25.53
C VAL A 282 25.30 -57.67 25.81
N THR A 283 25.98 -58.75 26.22
CA THR A 283 25.37 -60.05 26.56
C THR A 283 24.89 -60.16 28.02
N VAL A 284 25.10 -59.13 28.86
CA VAL A 284 24.72 -59.09 30.28
C VAL A 284 25.33 -60.24 31.11
N GLU A 285 26.58 -60.59 30.82
CA GLU A 285 27.29 -61.67 31.52
C GLU A 285 28.08 -61.17 32.75
N LYS A 286 28.34 -59.86 32.85
CA LYS A 286 29.04 -59.22 33.99
C LYS A 286 28.10 -58.36 34.83
N GLN A 287 28.26 -58.42 36.14
CA GLN A 287 27.40 -57.70 37.09
C GLN A 287 27.89 -56.25 37.28
N GLY A 288 27.04 -55.27 36.97
CA GLY A 288 27.37 -53.85 37.10
C GLY A 288 27.52 -53.42 38.56
N CYS A 289 28.62 -52.75 38.92
CA CYS A 289 28.79 -52.22 40.28
C CYS A 289 29.54 -50.89 40.35
N HIS A 290 29.34 -50.17 41.46
CA HIS A 290 30.11 -48.96 41.78
C HIS A 290 31.57 -49.33 42.09
N PRO A 291 32.60 -48.53 41.72
CA PRO A 291 34.02 -48.86 41.91
C PRO A 291 34.38 -49.25 43.36
N PHE A 292 33.67 -48.67 44.32
CA PHE A 292 33.80 -48.97 45.75
C PHE A 292 33.54 -50.45 46.11
N TYR A 293 32.69 -51.15 45.33
CA TYR A 293 32.31 -52.55 45.56
C TYR A 293 33.01 -53.53 44.61
N GLU A 294 33.94 -53.05 43.77
CA GLU A 294 34.67 -53.86 42.79
C GLU A 294 35.40 -55.04 43.43
N SER A 295 35.95 -54.84 44.63
CA SER A 295 36.64 -55.90 45.39
C SER A 295 35.74 -56.93 46.05
N LEU A 296 34.43 -56.67 46.13
CA LEU A 296 33.45 -57.53 46.80
C LEU A 296 32.66 -58.40 45.81
N ILE A 297 32.76 -58.12 44.51
CA ILE A 297 31.99 -58.79 43.45
C ILE A 297 32.98 -59.42 42.47
N ALA A 298 32.75 -60.67 42.07
CA ALA A 298 33.60 -61.37 41.12
C ALA A 298 33.22 -60.97 39.67
N ASP A 299 34.22 -60.53 38.89
CA ASP A 299 34.10 -60.08 37.48
C ASP A 299 33.08 -58.93 37.23
N PRO A 300 33.21 -57.78 37.93
CA PRO A 300 32.27 -56.67 37.81
C PRO A 300 32.48 -55.80 36.56
N TYR A 301 31.40 -55.15 36.10
CA TYR A 301 31.45 -54.12 35.04
C TYR A 301 31.25 -52.71 35.63
N VAL A 302 32.16 -51.78 35.36
CA VAL A 302 32.14 -50.40 35.89
C VAL A 302 32.02 -49.40 34.72
N ALA A 303 30.90 -48.68 34.63
CA ALA A 303 30.65 -47.70 33.56
C ALA A 303 31.29 -46.33 33.84
N GLU A 304 31.63 -45.56 32.78
CA GLU A 304 32.19 -44.20 32.87
C GLU A 304 31.25 -43.24 33.63
N VAL A 305 31.69 -42.80 34.82
CA VAL A 305 30.88 -42.06 35.81
C VAL A 305 30.54 -40.62 35.36
N SER A 306 31.33 -40.04 34.45
CA SER A 306 31.21 -38.62 34.04
C SER A 306 29.89 -38.27 33.34
N PHE A 307 29.38 -39.14 32.46
CA PHE A 307 28.11 -38.90 31.76
C PHE A 307 26.91 -38.94 32.73
N ILE A 308 26.95 -39.89 33.67
CA ILE A 308 25.89 -40.07 34.67
C ILE A 308 25.85 -38.87 35.62
N LEU A 309 26.99 -38.37 36.09
CA LEU A 309 27.05 -37.18 36.95
C LEU A 309 26.55 -35.91 36.26
N LEU A 310 26.85 -35.71 34.97
CA LEU A 310 26.33 -34.57 34.20
C LEU A 310 24.81 -34.66 34.01
N GLN A 311 24.27 -35.85 33.77
CA GLN A 311 22.83 -36.05 33.64
C GLN A 311 22.11 -35.83 34.99
N LEU A 312 22.64 -36.38 36.08
CA LEU A 312 22.10 -36.19 37.42
C LEU A 312 22.18 -34.72 37.87
N ALA A 313 23.26 -34.01 37.55
CA ALA A 313 23.37 -32.58 37.80
C ALA A 313 22.30 -31.78 37.04
N SER A 314 22.07 -32.12 35.76
CA SER A 314 21.07 -31.47 34.92
C SER A 314 19.63 -31.72 35.40
N ASP A 315 19.33 -32.91 35.89
CA ASP A 315 18.00 -33.30 36.38
C ASP A 315 17.72 -32.75 37.80
N ALA A 316 18.77 -32.62 38.63
CA ALA A 316 18.67 -32.06 39.99
C ALA A 316 18.58 -30.52 40.00
N LEU A 317 19.20 -29.83 39.03
CA LEU A 317 19.31 -28.36 38.99
C LEU A 317 17.98 -27.59 39.23
N PRO A 318 16.83 -27.97 38.62
CA PRO A 318 15.56 -27.27 38.83
C PRO A 318 14.90 -27.54 40.20
N ASN A 319 15.27 -28.62 40.89
CA ASN A 319 14.60 -29.07 42.11
C ASN A 319 15.48 -28.90 43.38
N ASP A 320 16.79 -29.12 43.27
CA ASP A 320 17.77 -29.03 44.35
C ASP A 320 19.16 -28.61 43.82
N MET A 321 19.46 -27.31 43.97
CA MET A 321 20.72 -26.73 43.50
C MET A 321 21.95 -27.16 44.31
N ALA A 322 21.77 -27.49 45.59
CA ALA A 322 22.89 -27.93 46.44
C ALA A 322 23.35 -29.33 46.03
N LEU A 323 22.38 -30.21 45.73
CA LEU A 323 22.64 -31.54 45.20
C LEU A 323 23.24 -31.47 43.78
N ALA A 324 22.73 -30.59 42.91
CA ALA A 324 23.29 -30.38 41.58
C ALA A 324 24.75 -29.87 41.63
N LEU A 325 25.05 -28.90 42.51
CA LEU A 325 26.40 -28.41 42.71
C LEU A 325 27.34 -29.51 43.24
N ALA A 326 26.86 -30.39 44.13
CA ALA A 326 27.62 -31.53 44.61
C ALA A 326 28.00 -32.50 43.47
N TYR A 327 27.08 -32.77 42.54
CA TYR A 327 27.37 -33.58 41.36
C TYR A 327 28.38 -32.90 40.40
N LEU A 328 28.28 -31.58 40.22
CA LEU A 328 29.23 -30.81 39.39
C LEU A 328 30.63 -30.70 39.99
N LEU A 329 30.73 -30.61 41.32
CA LEU A 329 32.01 -30.61 42.04
C LEU A 329 32.69 -31.99 42.04
N ALA A 330 31.91 -33.07 41.86
CA ALA A 330 32.40 -34.44 41.77
C ALA A 330 32.92 -34.83 40.37
N LEU A 331 32.86 -33.93 39.38
CA LEU A 331 33.33 -34.19 38.02
C LEU A 331 34.86 -34.35 37.96
N PRO A 332 35.38 -35.37 37.24
CA PRO A 332 36.82 -35.57 37.10
C PRO A 332 37.50 -34.47 36.25
N GLN A 333 36.76 -33.88 35.29
CA GLN A 333 37.21 -32.74 34.50
C GLN A 333 36.33 -31.52 34.82
N VAL A 334 36.91 -30.50 35.47
CA VAL A 334 36.19 -29.33 35.99
C VAL A 334 35.56 -28.47 34.90
N VAL A 335 36.14 -28.45 33.70
CA VAL A 335 35.61 -27.67 32.57
C VAL A 335 34.35 -28.30 31.96
N ASP A 336 34.12 -29.61 32.16
CA ASP A 336 32.93 -30.31 31.63
C ASP A 336 31.62 -29.82 32.27
N ALA A 337 31.68 -29.13 33.40
CA ALA A 337 30.51 -28.47 34.00
C ALA A 337 29.83 -27.50 33.02
N ASN A 338 30.56 -26.93 32.04
CA ASN A 338 29.99 -26.11 30.97
C ASN A 338 28.93 -26.85 30.17
N LYS A 339 29.13 -28.15 29.88
CA LYS A 339 28.15 -28.96 29.15
C LYS A 339 26.81 -29.07 29.90
N CYS A 340 26.83 -28.89 31.22
CA CYS A 340 25.62 -28.82 32.04
C CYS A 340 25.04 -27.39 32.02
N PHE A 341 25.86 -26.36 32.22
CA PHE A 341 25.38 -24.97 32.27
C PHE A 341 24.89 -24.43 30.91
N GLU A 342 25.42 -24.91 29.79
CA GLU A 342 24.97 -24.55 28.43
C GLU A 342 23.65 -25.21 28.04
N LYS A 343 23.35 -26.40 28.57
CA LYS A 343 22.08 -27.12 28.31
C LYS A 343 20.89 -26.51 29.06
N GLN A 344 21.15 -25.75 30.12
CA GLN A 344 20.12 -25.15 30.97
C GLN A 344 19.72 -23.76 30.44
N LEU A 345 18.45 -23.37 30.63
CA LEU A 345 18.00 -22.01 30.31
C LEU A 345 18.77 -21.01 31.17
N HIS A 346 19.37 -20.00 30.52
CA HIS A 346 20.16 -18.97 31.21
C HIS A 346 19.27 -18.10 32.11
N SER A 347 19.09 -18.53 33.35
CA SER A 347 18.48 -17.76 34.44
C SER A 347 19.58 -17.04 35.26
N ALA A 348 19.22 -15.97 35.97
CA ALA A 348 20.15 -15.31 36.90
C ALA A 348 20.79 -16.30 37.88
N ILE A 349 20.00 -17.26 38.38
CA ILE A 349 20.42 -18.24 39.37
C ILE A 349 21.41 -19.24 38.75
N SER A 350 21.17 -19.72 37.53
CA SER A 350 22.10 -20.63 36.85
C SER A 350 23.42 -19.95 36.48
N LEU A 351 23.39 -18.67 36.08
CA LEU A 351 24.59 -17.89 35.77
C LEU A 351 25.39 -17.57 37.05
N GLN A 352 24.72 -17.21 38.14
CA GLN A 352 25.34 -17.03 39.46
C GLN A 352 25.95 -18.33 39.98
N LEU A 353 25.26 -19.47 39.81
CA LEU A 353 25.77 -20.79 40.20
C LEU A 353 27.01 -21.19 39.39
N ALA A 354 27.04 -20.88 38.09
CA ALA A 354 28.21 -21.09 37.24
C ALA A 354 29.38 -20.18 37.67
N SER A 355 29.14 -18.89 37.87
CA SER A 355 30.14 -17.96 38.41
C SER A 355 30.67 -18.40 39.78
N TYR A 356 29.81 -18.93 40.65
CA TYR A 356 30.20 -19.47 41.95
C TYR A 356 31.04 -20.74 41.81
N TYR A 357 30.64 -21.67 40.93
CA TYR A 357 31.37 -22.91 40.65
C TYR A 357 32.79 -22.61 40.14
N TYR A 358 32.93 -21.76 39.11
CA TYR A 358 34.25 -21.40 38.59
C TYR A 358 35.07 -20.60 39.61
N SER A 359 34.45 -19.71 40.39
CA SER A 359 35.14 -18.99 41.48
C SER A 359 35.67 -19.94 42.55
N LEU A 360 34.89 -20.94 42.95
CA LEU A 360 35.30 -21.98 43.90
C LEU A 360 36.48 -22.80 43.36
N GLN A 361 36.44 -23.17 42.08
CA GLN A 361 37.46 -24.00 41.42
C GLN A 361 38.77 -23.25 41.21
N ILE A 362 38.71 -21.95 40.92
CA ILE A 362 39.86 -21.05 40.85
C ILE A 362 40.44 -20.85 42.25
N TYR A 363 39.60 -20.53 43.25
CA TYR A 363 40.05 -20.34 44.62
C TYR A 363 40.72 -21.60 45.21
N ALA A 364 40.17 -22.78 44.95
CA ALA A 364 40.73 -24.06 45.40
C ALA A 364 42.10 -24.38 44.78
N ARG A 365 42.39 -23.88 43.56
CA ARG A 365 43.67 -24.08 42.86
C ARG A 365 44.71 -23.01 43.17
N LEU A 366 44.29 -21.77 43.42
CA LEU A 366 45.18 -20.65 43.73
C LEU A 366 45.76 -20.68 45.15
N ALA A 367 45.16 -21.43 46.08
CA ALA A 367 45.66 -21.57 47.45
C ALA A 367 45.99 -23.03 47.81
N PRO A 368 47.29 -23.40 47.91
CA PRO A 368 47.72 -24.65 48.57
C PRO A 368 47.97 -24.49 50.08
N CYS A 369 47.61 -23.37 50.69
CA CYS A 369 47.96 -23.03 52.06
C CYS A 369 46.72 -23.20 52.95
N PHE A 370 46.66 -24.21 53.83
CA PHE A 370 46.07 -24.21 55.19
C PHE A 370 45.83 -25.67 55.64
N LYS A 371 46.85 -26.26 56.27
CA LYS A 371 46.76 -27.53 57.00
C LYS A 371 46.29 -27.24 58.44
N ASP A 372 45.00 -27.03 58.68
CA ASP A 372 44.30 -27.43 59.92
C ASP A 372 42.86 -26.89 60.02
N LYS A 373 41.91 -27.81 60.21
CA LYS A 373 40.49 -27.65 60.60
C LYS A 373 39.53 -26.96 59.59
N CYS A 374 38.34 -27.57 59.43
CA CYS A 374 37.18 -27.20 58.59
C CYS A 374 37.29 -25.90 57.76
N HIS A 375 37.33 -26.04 56.44
CA HIS A 375 37.61 -24.97 55.49
C HIS A 375 36.65 -23.76 55.63
N PRO A 376 37.15 -22.52 55.64
CA PRO A 376 36.32 -21.31 55.53
C PRO A 376 35.52 -21.20 54.22
N LEU A 377 35.83 -22.02 53.21
CA LEU A 377 35.25 -21.96 51.87
C LEU A 377 33.72 -22.10 51.86
N TYR A 378 33.19 -22.97 52.72
CA TYR A 378 31.75 -23.21 52.86
C TYR A 378 31.08 -22.29 53.89
N ARG A 379 31.84 -21.37 54.51
CA ARG A 379 31.36 -20.38 55.48
C ARG A 379 31.36 -18.96 54.92
N VAL A 380 32.05 -18.73 53.81
CA VAL A 380 32.06 -17.46 53.08
C VAL A 380 30.82 -17.40 52.23
N ASP A 381 30.15 -16.24 52.24
CA ASP A 381 29.02 -15.97 51.37
C ASP A 381 29.43 -16.16 49.90
N PRO A 382 28.68 -16.93 49.09
CA PRO A 382 28.92 -17.06 47.66
C PRO A 382 29.20 -15.74 46.93
N GLU A 383 28.53 -14.65 47.30
CA GLU A 383 28.73 -13.33 46.69
C GLU A 383 30.11 -12.73 47.04
N GLU A 384 30.54 -12.85 48.30
CA GLU A 384 31.86 -12.40 48.73
C GLU A 384 32.98 -13.21 48.07
N LEU A 385 32.78 -14.52 47.88
CA LEU A 385 33.77 -15.38 47.22
C LEU A 385 33.96 -14.98 45.75
N ILE A 386 32.86 -14.83 45.00
CA ILE A 386 32.93 -14.39 43.59
C ILE A 386 33.64 -13.04 43.50
N LYS A 387 33.29 -12.10 44.39
CA LYS A 387 33.90 -10.77 44.43
C LYS A 387 35.41 -10.81 44.73
N MET A 388 35.83 -11.57 45.73
CA MET A 388 37.25 -11.72 46.09
C MET A 388 38.06 -12.33 44.94
N VAL A 389 37.56 -13.39 44.32
CA VAL A 389 38.23 -14.06 43.19
C VAL A 389 38.29 -13.15 41.97
N THR A 390 37.19 -12.47 41.63
CA THR A 390 37.15 -11.53 40.48
C THR A 390 38.09 -10.34 40.69
N GLN A 391 38.18 -9.79 41.92
CA GLN A 391 39.15 -8.73 42.25
C GLN A 391 40.60 -9.20 42.15
N HIS A 392 40.88 -10.43 42.58
CA HIS A 392 42.23 -10.99 42.49
C HIS A 392 42.64 -11.23 41.03
N VAL A 393 41.75 -11.80 40.21
CA VAL A 393 41.99 -12.05 38.78
C VAL A 393 42.21 -10.73 38.01
N THR A 394 41.42 -9.69 38.30
CA THR A 394 41.54 -8.38 37.65
C THR A 394 42.79 -7.60 38.06
N GLN A 395 43.24 -7.73 39.31
CA GLN A 395 44.49 -7.10 39.79
C GLN A 395 45.75 -7.72 39.16
N TYR A 396 45.69 -9.00 38.77
CA TYR A 396 46.80 -9.75 38.18
C TYR A 396 46.55 -10.10 36.70
N ALA A 397 45.78 -9.28 35.97
CA ALA A 397 45.37 -9.54 34.59
C ALA A 397 46.52 -9.73 33.56
N TYR A 398 47.75 -9.31 33.90
CA TYR A 398 48.95 -9.42 33.06
C TYR A 398 49.93 -10.53 33.49
N THR A 399 49.51 -11.46 34.34
CA THR A 399 50.35 -12.58 34.78
C THR A 399 50.11 -13.85 33.94
N ASP A 400 51.20 -14.57 33.62
CA ASP A 400 51.12 -15.85 32.91
C ASP A 400 50.61 -16.96 33.84
N TRP A 401 49.29 -17.17 33.83
CA TRP A 401 48.63 -18.24 34.59
C TRP A 401 48.90 -19.63 33.97
N PRO A 402 48.97 -20.70 34.78
CA PRO A 402 48.91 -22.07 34.25
C PRO A 402 47.67 -22.28 33.36
N GLU A 403 47.81 -23.05 32.27
CA GLU A 403 46.77 -23.22 31.24
C GLU A 403 45.41 -23.68 31.82
N GLU A 404 45.44 -24.54 32.83
CA GLU A 404 44.24 -24.99 33.57
C GLU A 404 43.54 -23.86 34.35
N ILE A 405 44.28 -22.88 34.87
CA ILE A 405 43.71 -21.74 35.62
C ILE A 405 43.27 -20.65 34.64
N ALA A 406 44.05 -20.42 33.58
CA ALA A 406 43.70 -19.48 32.51
C ALA A 406 42.37 -19.85 31.83
N THR A 407 42.16 -21.14 31.57
CA THR A 407 40.88 -21.64 31.01
C THR A 407 39.72 -21.42 31.98
N LEU A 408 39.88 -21.67 33.28
CA LEU A 408 38.85 -21.39 34.28
C LEU A 408 38.57 -19.89 34.43
N ILE A 409 39.60 -19.03 34.37
CA ILE A 409 39.46 -17.57 34.41
C ILE A 409 38.65 -17.07 33.20
N ASN A 410 38.91 -17.60 32.00
CA ASN A 410 38.13 -17.25 30.81
C ASN A 410 36.65 -17.65 30.95
N GLN A 411 36.37 -18.81 31.56
CA GLN A 411 34.99 -19.24 31.84
C GLN A 411 34.33 -18.36 32.91
N LEU A 412 35.05 -17.99 33.97
CA LEU A 412 34.55 -17.05 34.98
C LEU A 412 34.21 -15.69 34.36
N HIS A 413 35.08 -15.13 33.53
CA HIS A 413 34.81 -13.88 32.81
C HIS A 413 33.60 -14.01 31.88
N TYR A 414 33.48 -15.12 31.15
CA TYR A 414 32.34 -15.39 30.27
C TYR A 414 31.00 -15.39 31.04
N TYR A 415 30.88 -16.14 32.14
CA TYR A 415 29.64 -16.18 32.91
C TYR A 415 29.36 -14.88 33.68
N ASN A 416 30.38 -14.20 34.17
CA ASN A 416 30.20 -12.89 34.82
C ASN A 416 29.72 -11.82 33.84
N GLU A 417 30.26 -11.76 32.62
CA GLU A 417 29.77 -10.84 31.59
C GLU A 417 28.33 -11.16 31.19
N ARG A 418 27.97 -12.44 31.03
CA ARG A 418 26.57 -12.84 30.74
C ARG A 418 25.61 -12.56 31.89
N LEU A 419 26.05 -12.72 33.15
CA LEU A 419 25.26 -12.36 34.32
C LEU A 419 25.02 -10.85 34.39
N LEU A 420 26.02 -10.05 34.02
CA LEU A 420 25.90 -8.60 33.97
C LEU A 420 24.98 -8.15 32.82
N ASP A 421 25.13 -8.73 31.64
CA ASP A 421 24.20 -8.52 30.52
C ASP A 421 22.76 -8.91 30.91
N PHE A 422 22.59 -10.05 31.59
CA PHE A 422 21.29 -10.54 32.04
C PHE A 422 20.65 -9.61 33.07
N THR A 423 21.41 -9.20 34.10
CA THR A 423 20.91 -8.27 35.14
C THR A 423 20.58 -6.90 34.55
N GLN A 424 21.39 -6.41 33.61
CA GLN A 424 21.10 -5.16 32.90
C GLN A 424 19.85 -5.29 32.01
N ALA A 425 19.73 -6.37 31.25
CA ALA A 425 18.54 -6.63 30.45
C ALA A 425 17.27 -6.78 31.31
N GLN A 426 17.37 -7.36 32.52
CA GLN A 426 16.27 -7.37 33.49
C GLN A 426 15.92 -5.99 34.02
N ILE A 427 16.90 -5.13 34.30
CA ILE A 427 16.65 -3.72 34.65
C ILE A 427 15.93 -3.02 33.50
N LEU A 428 16.36 -3.24 32.24
CA LEU A 428 15.73 -2.69 31.05
C LEU A 428 14.29 -3.22 30.83
N GLN A 429 14.04 -4.50 31.12
CA GLN A 429 12.70 -5.08 31.12
C GLN A 429 11.81 -4.46 32.21
N GLY A 430 12.36 -4.24 33.41
CA GLY A 430 11.69 -3.56 34.53
C GLY A 430 11.35 -2.10 34.25
N LEU A 431 12.04 -1.45 33.30
CA LEU A 431 11.71 -0.11 32.79
C LEU A 431 10.56 -0.12 31.76
N GLY A 432 9.97 -1.27 31.44
CA GLY A 432 8.80 -1.40 30.56
C GLY A 432 9.09 -1.18 29.07
N LYS A 433 10.36 -1.30 28.63
CA LYS A 433 10.80 -1.00 27.26
C LYS A 433 10.83 -2.21 26.30
N GLY A 434 10.25 -3.35 26.70
CA GLY A 434 10.05 -4.49 25.80
C GLY A 434 11.34 -5.16 25.30
N VAL A 435 12.40 -5.17 26.11
CA VAL A 435 13.69 -5.77 25.75
C VAL A 435 13.63 -7.30 25.89
N ASP A 436 14.02 -8.01 24.83
CA ASP A 436 14.23 -9.46 24.88
C ASP A 436 15.58 -9.74 25.55
N VAL A 437 15.52 -10.22 26.80
CA VAL A 437 16.67 -10.52 27.64
C VAL A 437 17.59 -11.56 27.00
N GLN A 438 17.02 -12.59 26.36
CA GLN A 438 17.81 -13.66 25.76
C GLN A 438 18.55 -13.13 24.54
N ARG A 439 17.85 -12.39 23.68
CA ARG A 439 18.45 -11.80 22.48
C ARG A 439 19.49 -10.73 22.80
N PHE A 440 19.26 -9.90 23.83
CA PHE A 440 20.21 -8.86 24.25
C PHE A 440 21.55 -9.45 24.71
N THR A 441 21.54 -10.61 25.38
CA THR A 441 22.79 -11.27 25.83
C THR A 441 23.56 -12.01 24.72
N ALA A 442 22.89 -12.36 23.61
CA ALA A 442 23.47 -13.22 22.57
C ALA A 442 23.80 -12.48 21.25
N ASP A 443 23.04 -11.44 20.90
CA ASP A 443 23.12 -10.74 19.61
C ASP A 443 23.72 -9.35 19.80
N GLY A 444 24.96 -9.16 19.33
CA GLY A 444 25.68 -7.88 19.44
C GLY A 444 25.06 -6.74 18.64
N GLN A 445 24.40 -7.05 17.51
CA GLN A 445 23.73 -6.05 16.69
C GLN A 445 22.43 -5.58 17.36
N TYR A 446 21.61 -6.53 17.84
CA TYR A 446 20.42 -6.21 18.63
C TYR A 446 20.77 -5.45 19.91
N LYS A 447 21.88 -5.80 20.58
CA LYS A 447 22.39 -5.08 21.74
C LYS A 447 22.70 -3.61 21.40
N ARG A 448 23.43 -3.37 20.31
CA ARG A 448 23.75 -2.03 19.82
C ARG A 448 22.49 -1.22 19.48
N GLU A 449 21.56 -1.81 18.71
CA GLU A 449 20.29 -1.16 18.33
C GLU A 449 19.42 -0.85 19.56
N THR A 450 19.37 -1.75 20.54
CA THR A 450 18.64 -1.54 21.80
C THR A 450 19.24 -0.38 22.60
N ILE A 451 20.58 -0.28 22.67
CA ILE A 451 21.24 0.83 23.37
C ILE A 451 20.96 2.17 22.69
N LEU A 452 20.99 2.21 21.35
CA LEU A 452 20.64 3.43 20.60
C LEU A 452 19.17 3.80 20.79
N GLY A 453 18.25 2.84 20.72
CA GLY A 453 16.83 3.07 20.97
C GLY A 453 16.53 3.52 22.41
N LEU A 454 17.31 3.06 23.40
CA LEU A 454 17.20 3.57 24.79
C LEU A 454 17.64 5.03 24.92
N ALA A 455 18.50 5.52 24.03
CA ALA A 455 18.91 6.92 24.00
C ALA A 455 17.77 7.84 23.54
N GLU A 456 16.75 7.33 22.84
CA GLU A 456 15.55 8.04 22.39
C GLU A 456 14.56 8.24 23.56
N THR A 457 14.98 8.98 24.59
CA THR A 457 14.20 9.16 25.81
C THR A 457 14.36 10.56 26.41
N LEU A 458 13.27 11.08 26.99
CA LEU A 458 13.31 12.31 27.78
C LEU A 458 13.70 12.08 29.24
N GLU A 459 13.61 10.83 29.72
CA GLU A 459 13.93 10.48 31.10
C GLU A 459 15.43 10.48 31.36
N GLU A 460 15.91 11.38 32.23
CA GLU A 460 17.33 11.55 32.51
C GLU A 460 17.99 10.28 33.05
N LYS A 461 17.27 9.49 33.87
CA LYS A 461 17.76 8.22 34.41
C LYS A 461 18.01 7.19 33.30
N VAL A 462 17.05 7.05 32.38
CA VAL A 462 17.15 6.10 31.25
C VAL A 462 18.24 6.53 30.28
N TYR A 463 18.34 7.82 30.00
CA TYR A 463 19.41 8.36 29.16
C TYR A 463 20.81 8.06 29.74
N LYS A 464 21.01 8.27 31.06
CA LYS A 464 22.28 7.92 31.73
C LYS A 464 22.58 6.43 31.66
N ILE A 465 21.56 5.56 31.73
CA ILE A 465 21.72 4.12 31.55
C ILE A 465 22.17 3.81 30.12
N ALA A 466 21.55 4.41 29.09
CA ALA A 466 21.95 4.21 27.69
C ALA A 466 23.42 4.62 27.44
N VAL A 467 23.85 5.77 27.97
CA VAL A 467 25.25 6.23 27.88
C VAL A 467 26.21 5.27 28.59
N SER A 468 25.86 4.80 29.79
CA SER A 468 26.67 3.84 30.54
C SER A 468 26.78 2.49 29.83
N LEU A 469 25.69 2.03 29.19
CA LEU A 469 25.69 0.79 28.41
C LEU A 469 26.54 0.93 27.14
N ALA A 470 26.46 2.07 26.46
CA ALA A 470 27.26 2.33 25.28
C ALA A 470 28.76 2.31 25.56
N GLN A 471 29.20 2.96 26.64
CA GLN A 471 30.60 2.95 27.07
C GLN A 471 31.10 1.54 27.40
N ARG A 472 30.24 0.72 28.00
CA ARG A 472 30.59 -0.64 28.42
C ARG A 472 30.65 -1.62 27.25
N HIS A 473 29.73 -1.51 26.30
CA HIS A 473 29.66 -2.41 25.14
C HIS A 473 30.42 -1.88 23.92
N SER A 474 31.31 -0.90 24.10
CA SER A 474 32.11 -0.28 23.04
C SER A 474 31.28 0.31 21.88
N VAL A 475 30.06 0.76 22.16
CA VAL A 475 29.26 1.54 21.20
C VAL A 475 29.77 3.00 21.24
N PRO A 476 30.13 3.61 20.09
CA PRO A 476 30.63 4.97 20.06
C PRO A 476 29.62 5.96 20.68
N LEU A 477 30.07 6.73 21.68
CA LEU A 477 29.25 7.77 22.31
C LEU A 477 28.73 8.81 21.32
N TRP A 478 29.49 9.05 20.24
CA TRP A 478 29.08 9.94 19.16
C TRP A 478 27.72 9.50 18.58
N GLU A 479 27.51 8.21 18.35
CA GLU A 479 26.27 7.69 17.78
C GLU A 479 25.09 7.81 18.75
N VAL A 480 25.32 7.52 20.03
CA VAL A 480 24.31 7.68 21.08
C VAL A 480 23.85 9.13 21.17
N TYR A 481 24.79 10.08 21.14
CA TYR A 481 24.47 11.51 21.20
C TYR A 481 23.81 12.01 19.91
N MET A 482 24.20 11.47 18.74
CA MET A 482 23.59 11.82 17.47
C MET A 482 22.14 11.30 17.39
N ILE A 483 21.88 10.06 17.78
CA ILE A 483 20.53 9.48 17.84
C ILE A 483 19.68 10.22 18.88
N HIS A 484 20.23 10.56 20.04
CA HIS A 484 19.50 11.37 21.00
C HIS A 484 19.16 12.77 20.43
N LEU A 485 20.11 13.42 19.77
CA LEU A 485 19.87 14.71 19.12
C LEU A 485 18.81 14.61 18.03
N GLU A 486 18.83 13.55 17.22
CA GLU A 486 17.79 13.25 16.22
C GLU A 486 16.42 13.13 16.87
N PHE A 487 16.28 12.29 17.89
CA PHE A 487 15.05 12.12 18.66
C PHE A 487 14.53 13.44 19.24
N LEU A 488 15.43 14.29 19.73
CA LEU A 488 15.05 15.63 20.19
C LEU A 488 14.42 16.46 19.06
N PHE A 489 14.86 16.30 17.81
CA PHE A 489 14.27 17.00 16.67
C PHE A 489 13.02 16.36 16.06
N THR A 490 12.86 15.05 16.13
CA THR A 490 11.77 14.32 15.46
C THR A 490 10.60 14.05 16.40
N ASP A 491 10.81 13.24 17.44
CA ASP A 491 9.74 12.54 18.14
C ASP A 491 9.56 13.00 19.60
N SER A 492 10.45 13.86 20.10
CA SER A 492 10.40 14.30 21.50
C SER A 492 9.22 15.21 21.87
N GLY A 493 8.60 15.87 20.90
CA GLY A 493 7.51 16.84 21.13
C GLY A 493 7.90 18.10 21.91
N LEU A 494 9.20 18.31 22.18
CA LEU A 494 9.69 19.46 22.93
C LEU A 494 9.75 20.73 22.06
N SER A 495 9.64 21.90 22.71
CA SER A 495 9.87 23.18 22.07
C SER A 495 11.36 23.39 21.72
N THR A 496 11.64 24.34 20.82
CA THR A 496 13.02 24.62 20.40
C THR A 496 13.92 25.05 21.56
N LEU A 497 13.37 25.76 22.55
CA LEU A 497 14.12 26.25 23.71
C LEU A 497 14.47 25.09 24.66
N GLU A 498 13.51 24.20 24.93
CA GLU A 498 13.75 23.03 25.78
C GLU A 498 14.80 22.09 25.17
N ILE A 499 14.84 21.99 23.85
CA ILE A 499 15.83 21.16 23.15
C ILE A 499 17.22 21.81 23.20
N GLU A 500 17.29 23.13 23.05
CA GLU A 500 18.53 23.87 23.22
C GLU A 500 19.09 23.73 24.64
N GLU A 501 18.24 23.89 25.65
CA GLU A 501 18.61 23.71 27.06
C GLU A 501 19.07 22.28 27.35
N ARG A 502 18.31 21.28 26.88
CA ARG A 502 18.64 19.87 27.08
C ARG A 502 19.97 19.50 26.42
N ALA A 503 20.16 19.85 25.14
CA ALA A 503 21.38 19.52 24.42
C ALA A 503 22.63 20.18 25.05
N LYS A 504 22.49 21.40 25.58
CA LYS A 504 23.55 22.07 26.35
C LYS A 504 23.80 21.39 27.70
N SER A 505 22.74 21.07 28.45
CA SER A 505 22.85 20.42 29.77
C SER A 505 23.54 19.06 29.71
N LEU A 506 23.31 18.31 28.62
CA LEU A 506 23.90 16.99 28.39
C LEU A 506 25.29 17.06 27.71
N GLY A 507 25.75 18.26 27.32
CA GLY A 507 27.08 18.45 26.72
C GLY A 507 27.28 17.74 25.38
N LEU A 508 26.20 17.49 24.60
CA LEU A 508 26.25 16.65 23.40
C LEU A 508 27.27 17.16 22.36
N PHE A 509 27.40 18.48 22.25
CA PHE A 509 28.20 19.13 21.20
C PHE A 509 29.71 18.91 21.34
N GLU A 510 30.24 18.67 22.54
CA GLU A 510 31.68 18.48 22.73
C GLU A 510 32.19 17.21 22.05
N THR A 511 31.37 16.15 22.05
CA THR A 511 31.68 14.90 21.34
C THR A 511 31.28 14.97 19.87
N LEU A 512 30.14 15.57 19.55
CA LEU A 512 29.64 15.66 18.17
C LEU A 512 30.54 16.49 17.23
N LYS A 513 31.25 17.51 17.76
CA LYS A 513 32.24 18.30 17.02
C LYS A 513 33.44 17.49 16.49
N SER A 514 33.68 16.30 17.02
CA SER A 514 34.83 15.48 16.61
C SER A 514 34.76 14.99 15.16
N SER A 515 33.56 14.92 14.56
CA SER A 515 33.35 14.51 13.17
C SER A 515 32.24 15.35 12.49
N PRO A 516 32.57 16.55 11.98
CA PRO A 516 31.59 17.47 11.41
C PRO A 516 30.95 16.98 10.09
N GLU A 517 31.66 16.15 9.31
CA GLU A 517 31.14 15.60 8.05
C GLU A 517 30.01 14.61 8.27
N THR A 518 30.23 13.62 9.15
CA THR A 518 29.23 12.60 9.48
C THR A 518 28.00 13.22 10.15
N LEU A 519 28.21 14.25 10.98
CA LEU A 519 27.12 15.01 11.59
C LEU A 519 26.26 15.71 10.54
N TYR A 520 26.90 16.37 9.56
CA TYR A 520 26.19 17.08 8.51
C TYR A 520 25.34 16.11 7.66
N GLU A 521 25.92 14.98 7.22
CA GLU A 521 25.19 13.97 6.43
C GLU A 521 23.98 13.42 7.18
N HIS A 522 24.15 13.10 8.47
CA HIS A 522 23.05 12.60 9.32
C HIS A 522 21.96 13.66 9.51
N MET A 523 22.36 14.89 9.82
CA MET A 523 21.45 16.02 10.03
C MET A 523 20.63 16.33 8.77
N VAL A 524 21.23 16.31 7.58
CA VAL A 524 20.50 16.53 6.32
C VAL A 524 19.55 15.38 6.00
N LYS A 525 19.94 14.13 6.30
CA LYS A 525 19.15 12.95 5.93
C LYS A 525 17.94 12.71 6.85
N TYR A 526 18.09 12.88 8.16
CA TYR A 526 17.06 12.47 9.13
C TYR A 526 16.44 13.65 9.89
N VAL A 527 17.22 14.69 10.20
CA VAL A 527 16.73 15.83 11.02
C VAL A 527 16.15 16.96 10.18
N TYR A 528 16.81 17.34 9.08
CA TYR A 528 16.30 18.43 8.25
C TYR A 528 14.91 18.16 7.71
N PRO A 529 14.56 16.96 7.19
CA PRO A 529 13.23 16.69 6.63
C PRO A 529 12.09 16.81 7.66
N SER A 530 12.33 16.44 8.92
CA SER A 530 11.30 16.47 9.98
C SER A 530 10.92 17.88 10.43
N ILE A 531 11.78 18.88 10.24
CA ILE A 531 11.50 20.26 10.65
C ILE A 531 10.45 20.90 9.72
N GLU A 532 9.38 21.47 10.25
CA GLU A 532 8.42 22.20 9.41
C GLU A 532 9.05 23.44 8.74
N GLY A 533 8.78 23.63 7.45
CA GLY A 533 9.37 24.74 6.69
C GLY A 533 8.94 26.15 7.15
N ARG A 534 7.84 26.26 7.89
CA ARG A 534 7.36 27.52 8.49
C ARG A 534 7.92 27.76 9.89
N ASP A 535 8.49 26.75 10.55
CA ASP A 535 9.08 26.93 11.88
C ASP A 535 10.48 27.55 11.77
N HIS A 536 10.51 28.87 11.61
CA HIS A 536 11.76 29.63 11.51
C HIS A 536 12.62 29.51 12.76
N GLN A 537 12.03 29.26 13.92
CA GLN A 537 12.77 29.16 15.17
C GLN A 537 13.53 27.84 15.24
N ARG A 538 12.89 26.74 14.83
CA ARG A 538 13.50 25.41 14.73
C ARG A 538 14.59 25.36 13.66
N LEU A 539 14.31 25.93 12.49
CA LEU A 539 15.29 26.04 11.40
C LEU A 539 16.48 26.91 11.79
N LEU A 540 16.24 28.04 12.47
CA LEU A 540 17.33 28.90 12.97
C LEU A 540 18.22 28.15 13.95
N TYR A 541 17.64 27.38 14.86
CA TYR A 541 18.40 26.55 15.79
C TYR A 541 19.20 25.46 15.04
N TYR A 542 18.58 24.74 14.10
CA TYR A 542 19.24 23.75 13.24
C TYR A 542 20.49 24.29 12.53
N PHE A 543 20.38 25.42 11.82
CA PHE A 543 21.54 26.00 11.14
C PHE A 543 22.58 26.57 12.10
N THR A 544 22.16 27.08 13.27
CA THR A 544 23.08 27.51 14.33
C THR A 544 23.87 26.34 14.90
N LEU A 545 23.26 25.15 15.01
CA LEU A 545 23.96 23.93 15.42
C LEU A 545 25.02 23.49 14.41
N LEU A 546 24.67 23.48 13.12
CA LEU A 546 25.63 23.14 12.05
C LEU A 546 26.83 24.11 12.04
N GLU A 547 26.58 25.40 12.24
CA GLU A 547 27.64 26.41 12.34
C GLU A 547 28.54 26.17 13.55
N ASN A 548 27.95 25.94 14.73
CA ASN A 548 28.69 25.71 15.97
C ASN A 548 29.49 24.40 15.98
N CYS A 549 29.12 23.44 15.13
CA CYS A 549 29.84 22.18 14.96
C CYS A 549 30.92 22.22 13.86
N GLY A 550 31.11 23.37 13.19
CA GLY A 550 32.13 23.51 12.14
C GLY A 550 31.77 22.90 10.79
N CYS A 551 30.48 22.60 10.54
CA CYS A 551 30.04 22.00 9.28
C CYS A 551 30.13 22.96 8.07
N SER A 552 30.43 24.25 8.28
CA SER A 552 30.49 25.30 7.26
C SER A 552 31.52 25.07 6.15
N GLU A 553 32.54 24.25 6.40
CA GLU A 553 33.56 23.87 5.40
C GLU A 553 33.16 22.64 4.56
N VAL A 554 32.19 21.85 5.04
CA VAL A 554 31.75 20.58 4.44
C VAL A 554 30.55 20.77 3.48
N VAL A 555 29.75 21.81 3.70
CA VAL A 555 28.53 22.08 2.91
C VAL A 555 28.88 22.38 1.45
N LYS A 556 28.45 21.49 0.54
CA LYS A 556 28.58 21.66 -0.93
C LYS A 556 27.46 22.50 -1.56
N HIS A 557 26.41 22.85 -0.80
CA HIS A 557 25.29 23.63 -1.31
C HIS A 557 25.66 25.10 -1.58
N ALA A 558 24.90 25.74 -2.47
CA ALA A 558 25.11 27.14 -2.88
C ALA A 558 25.03 28.15 -1.71
N VAL A 559 24.39 27.79 -0.59
CA VAL A 559 24.19 28.66 0.57
C VAL A 559 24.78 28.04 1.83
N LYS A 560 25.68 28.78 2.50
CA LYS A 560 26.32 28.37 3.76
C LYS A 560 25.39 28.52 4.97
N PRO A 561 25.57 27.75 6.06
CA PRO A 561 24.76 27.86 7.28
C PRO A 561 24.70 29.29 7.86
N GLU A 562 25.81 30.03 7.90
CA GLU A 562 25.82 31.46 8.28
C GLU A 562 24.83 32.34 7.49
N THR A 563 24.66 32.05 6.19
CA THR A 563 23.76 32.80 5.32
C THR A 563 22.31 32.43 5.63
N HIS A 564 22.01 31.15 5.86
CA HIS A 564 20.70 30.70 6.33
C HIS A 564 20.31 31.36 7.66
N ILE A 565 21.23 31.42 8.63
CA ILE A 565 21.01 32.07 9.93
C ILE A 565 20.65 33.56 9.74
N ARG A 566 21.40 34.27 8.90
CA ARG A 566 21.16 35.70 8.62
C ARG A 566 19.83 35.94 7.91
N LEU A 567 19.42 35.06 7.01
CA LEU A 567 18.13 35.13 6.33
C LEU A 567 16.98 34.85 7.29
N LEU A 568 17.03 33.73 8.03
CA LEU A 568 16.00 33.33 8.98
C LEU A 568 15.78 34.35 10.10
N LYS A 569 16.84 34.96 10.64
CA LYS A 569 16.70 36.05 11.65
C LYS A 569 15.91 37.24 11.11
N LYS A 570 16.09 37.57 9.83
CA LYS A 570 15.37 38.68 9.20
C LYS A 570 13.96 38.29 8.76
N PHE A 571 13.77 37.11 8.19
CA PHE A 571 12.45 36.61 7.80
C PHE A 571 11.53 36.36 8.99
N LYS A 572 12.05 35.90 10.14
CA LYS A 572 11.27 35.78 11.37
C LYS A 572 10.61 37.11 11.78
N ALA A 573 11.30 38.24 11.57
CA ALA A 573 10.78 39.57 11.92
C ALA A 573 9.87 40.16 10.82
N VAL A 574 10.15 39.86 9.55
CA VAL A 574 9.56 40.55 8.40
C VAL A 574 8.44 39.74 7.72
N ALA A 575 8.44 38.42 7.91
CA ALA A 575 7.57 37.45 7.21
C ALA A 575 7.43 36.13 8.00
N PRO A 576 6.83 36.13 9.21
CA PRO A 576 6.82 34.98 10.12
C PRO A 576 6.08 33.74 9.60
N GLY A 577 5.27 33.85 8.55
CA GLY A 577 4.54 32.74 7.93
C GLY A 577 5.21 32.10 6.71
N LEU A 578 6.40 32.58 6.31
CA LEU A 578 7.11 32.11 5.12
C LEU A 578 7.54 30.65 5.24
N ASN A 579 7.29 29.84 4.22
CA ASN A 579 7.91 28.51 4.15
C ASN A 579 9.35 28.65 3.64
N TYR A 580 10.31 28.66 4.57
CA TYR A 580 11.72 28.87 4.25
C TYR A 580 12.33 27.69 3.50
N LYS A 581 11.89 26.46 3.77
CA LYS A 581 12.37 25.27 3.05
C LYS A 581 12.03 25.35 1.55
N LYS A 582 10.77 25.65 1.24
CA LYS A 582 10.29 25.86 -0.14
C LYS A 582 11.05 26.98 -0.86
N LEU A 583 11.33 28.07 -0.15
CA LEU A 583 12.10 29.19 -0.70
C LEU A 583 13.53 28.80 -1.11
N MET A 584 14.14 27.84 -0.41
CA MET A 584 15.53 27.43 -0.63
C MET A 584 15.64 26.12 -1.42
N ASP A 585 14.53 25.58 -1.94
CA ASP A 585 14.51 24.38 -2.78
C ASP A 585 14.96 24.73 -4.21
N GLU A 586 15.83 23.90 -4.80
CA GLU A 586 16.34 24.09 -6.15
C GLU A 586 15.26 23.87 -7.23
N ASN A 587 14.20 23.10 -6.91
CA ASN A 587 13.14 22.74 -7.86
C ASN A 587 11.94 23.71 -7.84
N GLU A 588 11.75 24.45 -6.75
CA GLU A 588 10.62 25.38 -6.58
C GLU A 588 10.99 26.81 -7.02
N ASN A 589 9.99 27.60 -7.40
CA ASN A 589 10.22 28.99 -7.78
C ASN A 589 10.18 29.87 -6.51
N PRO A 590 11.29 30.58 -6.16
CA PRO A 590 11.32 31.40 -4.95
C PRO A 590 10.32 32.55 -5.00
N LEU A 591 9.94 33.04 -6.19
CA LEU A 591 8.98 34.13 -6.35
C LEU A 591 7.56 33.72 -5.96
N GLU A 592 7.10 32.53 -6.36
CA GLU A 592 5.77 31.99 -6.00
C GLU A 592 5.63 31.79 -4.49
N THR A 593 6.72 31.40 -3.81
CA THR A 593 6.72 31.23 -2.35
C THR A 593 6.67 32.58 -1.62
N LEU A 594 7.26 33.63 -2.19
CA LEU A 594 7.29 34.97 -1.60
C LEU A 594 6.01 35.76 -1.87
N GLU A 595 5.41 35.64 -3.05
CA GLU A 595 4.23 36.39 -3.51
C GLU A 595 3.12 36.59 -2.45
N PRO A 596 2.61 35.54 -1.77
CA PRO A 596 1.48 35.69 -0.84
C PRO A 596 1.82 36.48 0.43
N ILE A 597 3.10 36.70 0.72
CA ILE A 597 3.58 37.35 1.95
C ILE A 597 4.04 38.78 1.68
N LEU A 598 4.24 39.17 0.42
CA LEU A 598 4.71 40.52 0.07
C LEU A 598 3.64 41.57 0.37
N THR A 599 4.03 42.60 1.12
CA THR A 599 3.20 43.75 1.51
C THR A 599 3.98 45.04 1.34
N SER A 600 3.30 46.19 1.26
CA SER A 600 3.95 47.51 1.18
C SER A 600 4.93 47.79 2.33
N GLN A 601 4.75 47.15 3.49
CA GLN A 601 5.62 47.34 4.65
C GLN A 601 6.89 46.47 4.60
N ASN A 602 6.82 45.26 4.03
CA ASN A 602 7.93 44.31 4.08
C ASN A 602 8.77 44.26 2.79
N ILE A 603 8.24 44.72 1.65
CA ILE A 603 8.89 44.60 0.34
C ILE A 603 10.30 45.20 0.30
N LEU A 604 10.50 46.37 0.92
CA LEU A 604 11.83 47.01 0.99
C LEU A 604 12.85 46.17 1.78
N SER A 605 12.39 45.50 2.83
CA SER A 605 13.23 44.66 3.69
C SER A 605 13.58 43.34 3.00
N ILE A 606 12.61 42.72 2.31
CA ILE A 606 12.79 41.47 1.57
C ILE A 606 13.61 41.70 0.29
N SER A 607 13.42 42.83 -0.41
CA SER A 607 14.19 43.14 -1.63
C SER A 607 15.69 43.27 -1.36
N LYS A 608 16.09 43.70 -0.15
CA LYS A 608 17.49 43.71 0.29
C LYS A 608 18.07 42.32 0.55
N LEU A 609 17.22 41.30 0.69
CA LEU A 609 17.60 39.90 0.90
C LEU A 609 17.60 39.09 -0.39
N ALA A 610 16.90 39.55 -1.42
CA ALA A 610 16.82 38.89 -2.73
C ALA A 610 18.20 38.43 -3.28
N PRO A 611 19.29 39.22 -3.23
CA PRO A 611 20.59 38.79 -3.76
C PRO A 611 21.24 37.59 -3.04
N LYS A 612 20.62 37.08 -1.97
CA LYS A 612 21.09 35.91 -1.20
C LYS A 612 20.17 34.70 -1.34
N ILE A 613 19.14 34.77 -2.19
CA ILE A 613 18.17 33.71 -2.43
C ILE A 613 18.45 33.12 -3.82
N PRO A 614 18.72 31.81 -3.94
CA PRO A 614 18.97 31.17 -5.22
C PRO A 614 17.68 31.02 -6.04
N LYS A 615 17.80 31.09 -7.38
CA LYS A 615 16.78 30.73 -8.38
C LYS A 615 17.07 29.31 -8.93
N LYS A 616 16.11 28.75 -9.70
CA LYS A 616 16.24 27.45 -10.40
C LYS A 616 17.49 27.35 -11.28
N ASP A 617 17.91 28.45 -11.89
CA ASP A 617 19.08 28.49 -12.78
C ASP A 617 20.42 28.65 -12.04
N GLY A 618 20.42 28.57 -10.70
CA GLY A 618 21.59 28.81 -9.85
C GLY A 618 21.99 30.29 -9.69
N SER A 619 21.33 31.21 -10.41
CA SER A 619 21.48 32.66 -10.24
C SER A 619 20.74 33.17 -9.00
N MET A 620 21.12 34.32 -8.46
CA MET A 620 20.46 34.91 -7.28
C MET A 620 19.22 35.73 -7.66
N LEU A 621 18.27 35.86 -6.74
CA LEU A 621 17.04 36.65 -6.95
C LEU A 621 17.36 38.14 -7.08
N SER A 622 16.86 38.75 -8.15
CA SER A 622 16.96 40.20 -8.38
C SER A 622 15.92 40.94 -7.51
N PRO A 623 16.28 42.08 -6.90
CA PRO A 623 15.30 42.92 -6.21
C PRO A 623 14.16 43.37 -7.14
N SER A 624 14.45 43.62 -8.41
CA SER A 624 13.48 44.07 -9.41
C SER A 624 12.34 43.07 -9.64
N SER A 625 12.65 41.80 -9.91
CA SER A 625 11.61 40.77 -10.13
C SER A 625 10.72 40.55 -8.90
N LEU A 626 11.22 40.80 -7.69
CA LEU A 626 10.41 40.79 -6.47
C LEU A 626 9.40 41.96 -6.43
N TYR A 627 9.83 43.16 -6.84
CA TYR A 627 8.92 44.29 -6.99
C TYR A 627 7.89 44.03 -8.09
N ALA A 628 8.26 43.39 -9.20
CA ALA A 628 7.32 43.07 -10.28
C ALA A 628 6.17 42.18 -9.79
N VAL A 629 6.49 41.06 -9.12
CA VAL A 629 5.49 40.13 -8.56
C VAL A 629 4.63 40.81 -7.48
N TRP A 630 5.25 41.60 -6.60
CA TRP A 630 4.48 42.36 -5.61
C TRP A 630 3.54 43.38 -6.26
N LEU A 631 3.96 44.07 -7.31
CA LEU A 631 3.14 45.05 -8.03
C LEU A 631 1.97 44.38 -8.76
N GLN A 632 2.16 43.19 -9.33
CA GLN A 632 1.07 42.38 -9.90
C GLN A 632 0.02 42.06 -8.83
N ASN A 633 0.46 41.59 -7.66
CA ASN A 633 -0.43 41.30 -6.53
C ASN A 633 -1.13 42.58 -6.01
N LEU A 634 -0.39 43.69 -5.86
CA LEU A 634 -0.92 44.99 -5.44
C LEU A 634 -1.99 45.51 -6.40
N PHE A 635 -1.79 45.39 -7.71
CA PHE A 635 -2.75 45.83 -8.72
C PHE A 635 -4.05 45.01 -8.65
N TRP A 636 -3.93 43.69 -8.53
CA TRP A 636 -5.08 42.79 -8.61
C TRP A 636 -5.86 42.62 -7.31
N ASN A 637 -5.14 42.47 -6.20
CA ASN A 637 -5.72 42.07 -4.91
C ASN A 637 -5.73 43.25 -3.92
N GLY A 638 -5.01 44.34 -4.24
CA GLY A 638 -4.86 45.49 -3.36
C GLY A 638 -3.89 45.23 -2.21
N ASP A 639 -3.75 46.22 -1.33
CA ASP A 639 -3.00 46.12 -0.08
C ASP A 639 -3.73 46.96 0.96
N HIS A 640 -3.91 46.43 2.18
CA HIS A 640 -4.58 47.11 3.30
C HIS A 640 -4.13 48.55 3.53
N HIS A 641 -2.89 48.90 3.16
CA HIS A 641 -2.34 50.26 3.32
C HIS A 641 -2.46 51.15 2.08
N LEU A 642 -2.19 50.64 0.88
CA LEU A 642 -2.12 51.44 -0.35
C LEU A 642 -3.44 51.43 -1.12
N ILE A 643 -4.07 50.27 -1.25
CA ILE A 643 -5.29 50.04 -2.03
C ILE A 643 -6.24 49.18 -1.19
N LYS A 644 -7.11 49.85 -0.41
CA LYS A 644 -7.94 49.22 0.64
C LYS A 644 -9.03 48.27 0.12
N LYS A 645 -9.41 48.39 -1.15
CA LYS A 645 -10.44 47.59 -1.82
C LYS A 645 -9.91 47.16 -3.18
N THR A 646 -10.25 45.96 -3.60
CA THR A 646 -9.98 45.47 -4.96
C THR A 646 -10.61 46.43 -5.97
N PRO A 647 -9.86 46.93 -6.95
CA PRO A 647 -10.38 47.88 -7.92
C PRO A 647 -11.43 47.21 -8.83
N GLU A 648 -12.66 47.74 -8.86
CA GLU A 648 -13.79 47.19 -9.65
C GLU A 648 -14.21 48.13 -10.78
N THR A 649 -14.05 49.44 -10.59
CA THR A 649 -14.39 50.45 -11.59
C THR A 649 -13.18 50.86 -12.43
N MET A 650 -13.42 51.40 -13.63
CA MET A 650 -12.35 51.89 -14.53
C MET A 650 -11.44 52.93 -13.86
N ASP A 651 -12.02 53.86 -13.08
CA ASP A 651 -11.25 54.90 -12.39
C ASP A 651 -10.40 54.32 -11.25
N GLU A 652 -10.90 53.31 -10.53
CA GLU A 652 -10.15 52.62 -9.48
C GLU A 652 -8.99 51.79 -10.05
N LEU A 653 -9.18 51.17 -11.22
CA LEU A 653 -8.13 50.42 -11.93
C LEU A 653 -7.00 51.35 -12.41
N LEU A 654 -7.36 52.50 -12.99
CA LEU A 654 -6.39 53.51 -13.38
C LEU A 654 -5.67 54.10 -12.16
N HIS A 655 -6.38 54.27 -11.03
CA HIS A 655 -5.77 54.67 -9.77
C HIS A 655 -4.78 53.62 -9.24
N ALA A 656 -5.16 52.33 -9.27
CA ALA A 656 -4.29 51.22 -8.87
C ALA A 656 -3.01 51.18 -9.71
N TYR A 657 -3.12 51.37 -11.03
CA TYR A 657 -1.97 51.54 -11.91
C TYR A 657 -1.12 52.75 -11.53
N ASP A 658 -1.71 53.92 -11.29
CA ASP A 658 -0.98 55.14 -10.93
C ASP A 658 -0.21 54.95 -9.61
N VAL A 659 -0.73 54.17 -8.66
CA VAL A 659 -0.02 53.76 -7.43
C VAL A 659 1.17 52.85 -7.76
N CYS A 660 0.98 51.84 -8.62
CA CYS A 660 2.05 50.91 -9.02
C CYS A 660 3.18 51.62 -9.78
N SER A 661 2.84 52.56 -10.68
CA SER A 661 3.79 53.28 -11.53
C SER A 661 4.86 54.06 -10.75
N LYS A 662 4.57 54.46 -9.51
CA LYS A 662 5.52 55.14 -8.60
C LYS A 662 6.73 54.27 -8.24
N TYR A 663 6.62 52.96 -8.40
CA TYR A 663 7.68 52.00 -8.09
C TYR A 663 8.50 51.59 -9.31
N PHE A 664 8.22 52.10 -10.51
CA PHE A 664 8.98 51.75 -11.73
C PHE A 664 10.45 52.14 -11.66
N ASP A 665 10.82 53.16 -10.88
CA ASP A 665 12.22 53.51 -10.60
C ASP A 665 13.00 52.37 -9.89
N ARG A 666 12.32 51.34 -9.38
CA ARG A 666 12.90 50.16 -8.71
C ARG A 666 12.88 48.88 -9.56
N LEU A 667 12.35 48.98 -10.78
CA LEU A 667 12.27 47.87 -11.73
C LEU A 667 13.32 48.02 -12.83
N ASP A 668 13.82 46.88 -13.28
CA ASP A 668 14.59 46.74 -14.50
C ASP A 668 13.65 46.75 -15.71
N PRO A 669 14.11 47.16 -16.91
CA PRO A 669 13.24 47.33 -18.07
C PRO A 669 12.45 46.07 -18.45
N ASP A 670 13.05 44.88 -18.35
CA ASP A 670 12.41 43.59 -18.65
C ASP A 670 11.32 43.22 -17.62
N ASP A 671 11.51 43.59 -16.34
CA ASP A 671 10.52 43.36 -15.29
C ASP A 671 9.34 44.35 -15.39
N ILE A 672 9.55 45.55 -15.96
CA ILE A 672 8.45 46.46 -16.33
C ILE A 672 7.57 45.83 -17.40
N ILE A 673 8.17 45.22 -18.42
CA ILE A 673 7.41 44.48 -19.46
C ILE A 673 6.57 43.39 -18.79
N THR A 674 7.20 42.57 -17.95
CA THR A 674 6.54 41.46 -17.24
C THR A 674 5.34 41.94 -16.40
N PHE A 675 5.48 43.08 -15.71
CA PHE A 675 4.37 43.67 -14.95
C PHE A 675 3.25 44.17 -15.86
N ILE A 676 3.57 44.93 -16.92
CA ILE A 676 2.57 45.49 -17.82
C ILE A 676 1.82 44.39 -18.55
N ASP A 677 2.52 43.40 -19.11
CA ASP A 677 1.90 42.30 -19.82
C ASP A 677 0.98 41.48 -18.91
N GLU A 678 1.33 41.28 -17.63
CA GLU A 678 0.45 40.59 -16.66
C GLU A 678 -0.86 41.36 -16.39
N ILE A 679 -0.85 42.69 -16.44
CA ILE A 679 -2.06 43.49 -16.23
C ILE A 679 -2.81 43.80 -17.53
N THR A 680 -2.26 43.51 -18.71
CA THR A 680 -2.91 43.78 -20.01
C THR A 680 -3.21 42.55 -20.86
N PHE A 681 -2.38 41.51 -20.84
CA PHE A 681 -2.50 40.32 -21.69
C PHE A 681 -2.60 39.00 -20.92
N SER A 682 -2.72 39.02 -19.60
CA SER A 682 -3.05 37.81 -18.84
C SER A 682 -4.51 37.40 -19.03
N SER A 683 -4.83 36.13 -18.78
CA SER A 683 -6.22 35.63 -18.74
C SER A 683 -7.10 36.45 -17.78
N LYS A 684 -6.53 36.86 -16.63
CA LYS A 684 -7.21 37.71 -15.65
C LYS A 684 -7.45 39.11 -16.19
N ALA A 685 -6.52 39.67 -16.96
CA ALA A 685 -6.66 40.96 -17.62
C ALA A 685 -7.77 40.95 -18.68
N VAL A 686 -7.76 39.96 -19.58
CA VAL A 686 -8.76 39.87 -20.66
C VAL A 686 -10.19 39.69 -20.12
N THR A 687 -10.35 38.94 -19.02
CA THR A 687 -11.66 38.67 -18.43
C THR A 687 -12.19 39.78 -17.54
N LYS A 688 -11.32 40.48 -16.79
CA LYS A 688 -11.73 41.49 -15.80
C LYS A 688 -11.62 42.93 -16.28
N LEU A 689 -10.78 43.22 -17.28
CA LEU A 689 -10.50 44.60 -17.70
C LEU A 689 -11.07 44.89 -19.09
N PRO A 690 -11.81 46.00 -19.26
CA PRO A 690 -12.23 46.44 -20.59
C PRO A 690 -11.01 46.85 -21.44
N VAL A 691 -11.15 46.73 -22.76
CA VAL A 691 -10.07 47.04 -23.71
C VAL A 691 -9.60 48.48 -23.56
N GLU A 692 -10.51 49.42 -23.30
CA GLU A 692 -10.23 50.85 -23.13
C GLU A 692 -9.31 51.10 -21.92
N ALA A 693 -9.54 50.39 -20.81
CA ALA A 693 -8.70 50.51 -19.61
C ALA A 693 -7.28 50.00 -19.89
N ARG A 694 -7.16 48.86 -20.61
CA ARG A 694 -5.87 48.28 -20.98
C ARG A 694 -5.08 49.19 -21.93
N ILE A 695 -5.76 49.81 -22.91
CA ILE A 695 -5.16 50.81 -23.80
C ILE A 695 -4.60 52.00 -23.00
N GLU A 696 -5.39 52.57 -22.08
CA GLU A 696 -4.96 53.73 -21.29
C GLU A 696 -3.82 53.39 -20.32
N VAL A 697 -3.84 52.20 -19.71
CA VAL A 697 -2.72 51.68 -18.90
C VAL A 697 -1.45 51.59 -19.73
N THR A 698 -1.48 50.97 -20.91
CA THR A 698 -0.31 50.85 -21.79
C THR A 698 0.19 52.21 -22.28
N LYS A 699 -0.71 53.15 -22.61
CA LYS A 699 -0.32 54.54 -22.97
C LYS A 699 0.40 55.24 -21.83
N LYS A 700 -0.10 55.11 -20.59
CA LYS A 700 0.56 55.67 -19.40
C LYS A 700 1.91 54.99 -19.14
N ALA A 701 2.02 53.68 -19.37
CA ALA A 701 3.28 52.93 -19.23
C ALA A 701 4.34 53.41 -20.23
N VAL A 702 3.97 53.56 -21.52
CA VAL A 702 4.86 54.13 -22.55
C VAL A 702 5.37 55.52 -22.14
N LYS A 703 4.51 56.39 -21.60
CA LYS A 703 4.91 57.72 -21.11
C LYS A 703 5.87 57.63 -19.92
N ALA A 704 5.60 56.75 -18.96
CA ALA A 704 6.45 56.56 -17.78
C ALA A 704 7.84 56.03 -18.17
N VAL A 705 7.90 55.01 -19.03
CA VAL A 705 9.16 54.43 -19.53
C VAL A 705 9.96 55.44 -20.36
N LYS A 706 9.31 56.28 -21.18
CA LYS A 706 9.98 57.39 -21.90
C LYS A 706 10.66 58.35 -20.91
N HIS A 707 9.95 58.78 -19.88
CA HIS A 707 10.50 59.65 -18.84
C HIS A 707 11.67 59.00 -18.08
N LEU A 708 11.59 57.69 -17.77
CA LEU A 708 12.68 56.94 -17.14
C LEU A 708 13.90 56.81 -18.07
N SER A 709 13.69 56.62 -19.38
CA SER A 709 14.75 56.59 -20.38
C SER A 709 15.48 57.94 -20.51
N GLU A 710 14.76 59.05 -20.41
CA GLU A 710 15.34 60.40 -20.43
C GLU A 710 16.10 60.70 -19.13
N LYS A 711 15.58 60.27 -17.99
CA LYS A 711 16.21 60.41 -16.67
C LYS A 711 17.51 59.60 -16.57
N SER A 712 17.56 58.40 -17.15
CA SER A 712 18.77 57.57 -17.18
C SER A 712 19.83 58.13 -18.14
N ARG A 713 19.43 58.65 -19.31
CA ARG A 713 20.33 59.34 -20.25
C ARG A 713 21.00 60.58 -19.63
N LYS A 714 20.28 61.34 -18.80
CA LYS A 714 20.83 62.51 -18.08
C LYS A 714 21.81 62.14 -16.95
N LYS A 715 21.78 60.92 -16.42
CA LYS A 715 22.70 60.45 -15.36
C LYS A 715 24.01 59.88 -15.91
N HIS A 716 24.01 59.36 -17.14
CA HIS A 716 25.19 58.75 -17.76
C HIS A 716 26.13 59.74 -18.44
N SER A 717 25.74 61.01 -18.61
CA SER A 717 26.59 62.03 -19.24
C SER A 717 27.77 62.51 -18.36
N GLU A 718 27.98 61.95 -17.17
CA GLU A 718 29.09 62.33 -16.25
C GLU A 718 30.17 61.26 -16.04
N ASN A 719 30.00 60.01 -16.51
CA ASN A 719 31.03 58.97 -16.35
C ASN A 719 31.10 58.06 -17.58
N GLU A 720 32.09 58.32 -18.44
CA GLU A 720 32.51 57.43 -19.52
C GLU A 720 33.49 56.37 -18.98
N MET A 721 33.06 55.11 -18.89
CA MET A 721 33.88 53.91 -19.17
C MET A 721 32.96 52.73 -19.52
N GLU A 722 33.40 51.96 -20.52
CA GLU A 722 32.70 50.88 -21.22
C GLU A 722 32.49 49.59 -20.38
N ASP A 723 31.65 48.72 -20.93
CA ASP A 723 31.41 47.29 -20.60
C ASP A 723 30.34 46.90 -19.58
N THR A 724 29.20 47.58 -19.59
CA THR A 724 27.93 46.96 -19.14
C THR A 724 26.78 47.41 -20.04
N LYS A 725 25.94 46.45 -20.49
CA LYS A 725 24.81 46.65 -21.43
C LYS A 725 24.17 48.03 -21.27
N ASN A 726 24.34 48.88 -22.27
CA ASN A 726 23.96 50.28 -22.23
C ASN A 726 22.46 50.40 -21.86
N PRO A 727 22.08 50.92 -20.67
CA PRO A 727 20.71 50.87 -20.17
C PRO A 727 19.72 51.59 -21.09
N ALA A 728 20.19 52.58 -21.86
CA ALA A 728 19.41 53.26 -22.89
C ALA A 728 18.85 52.30 -23.97
N VAL A 729 19.60 51.26 -24.35
CA VAL A 729 19.19 50.27 -25.36
C VAL A 729 18.11 49.33 -24.78
N ALA A 730 18.20 48.99 -23.49
CA ALA A 730 17.19 48.15 -22.82
C ALA A 730 15.84 48.87 -22.69
N TYR A 731 15.85 50.16 -22.32
CA TYR A 731 14.64 50.98 -22.30
C TYR A 731 14.04 51.20 -23.70
N GLU A 732 14.87 51.29 -24.74
CA GLU A 732 14.40 51.39 -26.12
C GLU A 732 13.68 50.11 -26.59
N LYS A 733 14.24 48.93 -26.28
CA LYS A 733 13.56 47.65 -26.50
C LYS A 733 12.23 47.55 -25.76
N THR A 734 12.21 47.98 -24.50
CA THR A 734 10.99 48.04 -23.67
C THR A 734 9.93 48.96 -24.30
N LEU A 735 10.34 50.13 -24.79
CA LEU A 735 9.43 51.05 -25.47
C LEU A 735 8.86 50.45 -26.75
N ASN A 736 9.68 49.80 -27.57
CA ASN A 736 9.20 49.12 -28.78
C ASN A 736 8.21 48.00 -28.45
N HIS A 737 8.47 47.20 -27.40
CA HIS A 737 7.56 46.16 -26.92
C HIS A 737 6.21 46.73 -26.48
N LEU A 738 6.22 47.80 -25.67
CA LEU A 738 4.98 48.44 -25.21
C LEU A 738 4.23 49.16 -26.34
N GLN A 739 4.93 49.68 -27.34
CA GLN A 739 4.31 50.28 -28.52
C GLN A 739 3.63 49.23 -29.41
N GLN A 740 4.26 48.08 -29.61
CA GLN A 740 3.63 46.94 -30.30
C GLN A 740 2.40 46.45 -29.53
N SER A 741 2.51 46.34 -28.20
CA SER A 741 1.43 45.97 -27.31
C SER A 741 0.23 46.92 -27.40
N LEU A 742 0.51 48.23 -27.41
CA LEU A 742 -0.52 49.26 -27.60
C LEU A 742 -1.20 49.14 -28.96
N ALA A 743 -0.42 48.99 -30.03
CA ALA A 743 -0.96 48.84 -31.37
C ALA A 743 -1.83 47.57 -31.48
N HIS A 744 -1.43 46.45 -30.88
CA HIS A 744 -2.26 45.25 -30.84
C HIS A 744 -3.57 45.47 -30.08
N LEU A 745 -3.56 46.12 -28.90
CA LEU A 745 -4.79 46.43 -28.17
C LEU A 745 -5.76 47.29 -29.01
N GLU A 746 -5.24 48.21 -29.82
CA GLU A 746 -6.06 49.01 -30.74
C GLU A 746 -6.74 48.14 -31.82
N THR A 747 -6.10 47.04 -32.27
CA THR A 747 -6.72 46.09 -33.21
C THR A 747 -7.88 45.29 -32.62
N LEU A 748 -8.04 45.24 -31.29
CA LEU A 748 -9.19 44.56 -30.67
C LEU A 748 -10.52 45.26 -30.98
N THR A 749 -10.47 46.52 -31.43
CA THR A 749 -11.64 47.26 -31.93
C THR A 749 -11.92 47.02 -33.42
N HIS A 750 -11.08 46.24 -34.11
CA HIS A 750 -11.25 45.89 -35.51
C HIS A 750 -12.53 45.05 -35.70
N SER A 751 -13.21 45.25 -36.84
CA SER A 751 -14.50 44.62 -37.14
C SER A 751 -14.43 43.09 -37.09
N PHE A 752 -13.36 42.50 -37.62
CA PHE A 752 -13.13 41.04 -37.60
C PHE A 752 -12.97 40.48 -36.18
N ILE A 753 -12.16 41.11 -35.32
CA ILE A 753 -11.95 40.64 -33.95
C ILE A 753 -13.23 40.82 -33.11
N THR A 754 -13.96 41.91 -33.36
CA THR A 754 -15.27 42.14 -32.75
C THR A 754 -16.28 41.07 -33.18
N TYR A 755 -16.24 40.65 -34.44
CA TYR A 755 -17.04 39.53 -34.95
C TYR A 755 -16.69 38.21 -34.25
N LEU A 756 -15.40 37.89 -34.09
CA LEU A 756 -14.97 36.68 -33.36
C LEU A 756 -15.47 36.69 -31.90
N LYS A 757 -15.30 37.81 -31.19
CA LYS A 757 -15.69 37.94 -29.78
C LYS A 757 -17.20 37.89 -29.53
N ASN A 758 -18.00 38.39 -30.46
CA ASN A 758 -19.46 38.49 -30.31
C ASN A 758 -20.23 37.36 -31.03
N SER A 759 -19.54 36.38 -31.62
CA SER A 759 -20.16 35.25 -32.30
C SER A 759 -20.92 34.35 -31.32
N GLU A 760 -22.00 33.69 -31.75
CA GLU A 760 -22.72 32.69 -30.95
C GLU A 760 -21.97 31.34 -30.88
N GLN A 761 -20.93 31.14 -31.70
CA GLN A 761 -20.14 29.92 -31.72
C GLN A 761 -18.98 29.99 -30.73
N ASP A 762 -18.95 29.10 -29.74
CA ASP A 762 -17.91 29.02 -28.71
C ASP A 762 -16.48 28.96 -29.29
N VAL A 763 -16.31 28.26 -30.41
CA VAL A 763 -15.01 28.11 -31.10
C VAL A 763 -14.50 29.47 -31.61
N LEU A 764 -15.39 30.30 -32.17
CA LEU A 764 -15.04 31.62 -32.69
C LEU A 764 -14.77 32.63 -31.56
N GLN A 765 -15.55 32.57 -30.48
CA GLN A 765 -15.28 33.35 -29.26
C GLN A 765 -13.90 33.01 -28.69
N ASN A 766 -13.54 31.72 -28.66
CA ASN A 766 -12.23 31.27 -28.20
C ASN A 766 -11.09 31.83 -29.06
N TYR A 767 -11.24 31.90 -30.39
CA TYR A 767 -10.24 32.57 -31.23
C TYR A 767 -10.13 34.08 -30.94
N GLY A 768 -11.26 34.75 -30.69
CA GLY A 768 -11.26 36.15 -30.26
C GLY A 768 -10.54 36.37 -28.94
N TYR A 769 -10.66 35.42 -28.00
CA TYR A 769 -9.96 35.40 -26.72
C TYR A 769 -8.45 35.09 -26.87
N LEU A 770 -8.08 34.08 -27.65
CA LEU A 770 -6.69 33.72 -27.93
C LEU A 770 -5.96 34.85 -28.66
N TYR A 771 -6.62 35.52 -29.60
CA TYR A 771 -6.04 36.69 -30.27
C TYR A 771 -5.77 37.82 -29.28
N ASP A 772 -6.67 38.08 -28.33
CA ASP A 772 -6.48 39.10 -27.28
C ASP A 772 -5.28 38.81 -26.38
N LEU A 773 -5.00 37.53 -26.08
CA LEU A 773 -3.81 37.11 -25.34
C LEU A 773 -2.53 37.19 -26.19
N SER A 774 -2.64 37.06 -27.51
CA SER A 774 -1.51 36.85 -28.42
C SER A 774 -0.50 37.99 -28.47
N ARG A 775 -0.92 39.22 -28.17
CA ARG A 775 -0.13 40.45 -28.34
C ARG A 775 0.40 40.65 -29.78
N SER A 776 -0.19 39.98 -30.77
CA SER A 776 0.35 39.85 -32.14
C SER A 776 1.78 39.31 -32.18
N GLU A 777 2.15 38.41 -31.26
CA GLU A 777 3.41 37.67 -31.34
C GLU A 777 3.34 36.63 -32.46
N ARG A 778 4.41 36.54 -33.26
CA ARG A 778 4.49 35.65 -34.41
C ARG A 778 4.14 34.20 -34.07
N ASP A 779 4.71 33.66 -33.00
CA ASP A 779 4.55 32.24 -32.66
C ASP A 779 3.11 31.95 -32.19
N GLN A 780 2.53 32.85 -31.38
CA GLN A 780 1.17 32.73 -30.88
C GLN A 780 0.13 32.87 -31.99
N ILE A 781 0.29 33.85 -32.89
CA ILE A 781 -0.58 34.03 -34.06
C ILE A 781 -0.45 32.85 -35.02
N HIS A 782 0.77 32.36 -35.25
CA HIS A 782 1.00 31.19 -36.09
C HIS A 782 0.31 29.95 -35.50
N GLU A 783 0.46 29.70 -34.19
CA GLU A 783 -0.20 28.57 -33.52
C GLU A 783 -1.73 28.68 -33.58
N GLN A 784 -2.28 29.88 -33.34
CA GLN A 784 -3.71 30.14 -33.48
C GLN A 784 -4.19 29.92 -34.92
N ALA A 785 -3.48 30.44 -35.92
CA ALA A 785 -3.83 30.29 -37.32
C ALA A 785 -3.79 28.83 -37.79
N VAL A 786 -2.80 28.05 -37.34
CA VAL A 786 -2.73 26.60 -37.56
C VAL A 786 -3.90 25.89 -36.89
N THR A 787 -4.29 26.32 -35.68
CA THR A 787 -5.45 25.76 -34.97
C THR A 787 -6.76 26.04 -35.73
N MET A 788 -6.96 27.27 -36.20
CA MET A 788 -8.11 27.62 -37.06
C MET A 788 -8.14 26.77 -38.34
N CYS A 789 -6.98 26.52 -38.96
CA CYS A 789 -6.88 25.65 -40.13
C CYS A 789 -7.27 24.20 -39.80
N ILE A 790 -6.77 23.64 -38.71
CA ILE A 790 -7.09 22.28 -38.24
C ILE A 790 -8.56 22.15 -37.85
N ASP A 791 -9.17 23.20 -37.32
CA ASP A 791 -10.60 23.21 -37.02
C ASP A 791 -11.50 23.33 -38.25
N GLY A 792 -10.93 23.45 -39.45
CA GLY A 792 -11.65 23.53 -40.72
C GLY A 792 -12.25 24.92 -41.00
N GLN A 793 -11.70 25.98 -40.40
CA GLN A 793 -12.17 27.33 -40.64
C GLN A 793 -11.81 27.81 -42.07
N PRO A 794 -12.65 28.68 -42.68
CA PRO A 794 -12.37 29.26 -43.99
C PRO A 794 -11.01 29.98 -44.09
N LEU A 795 -10.34 29.87 -45.24
CA LEU A 795 -9.00 30.45 -45.45
C LEU A 795 -8.99 31.98 -45.41
N ASP A 796 -10.11 32.64 -45.76
CA ASP A 796 -10.29 34.08 -45.66
C ASP A 796 -10.28 34.56 -44.20
N MET A 797 -10.85 33.79 -43.26
CA MET A 797 -10.77 34.09 -41.83
C MET A 797 -9.34 33.99 -41.30
N ILE A 798 -8.57 33.00 -41.78
CA ILE A 798 -7.15 32.84 -41.42
C ILE A 798 -6.35 34.02 -41.98
N GLN A 799 -6.61 34.41 -43.23
CA GLN A 799 -5.97 35.57 -43.84
C GLN A 799 -6.29 36.87 -43.09
N GLN A 800 -7.57 37.09 -42.72
CA GLN A 800 -7.98 38.25 -41.93
C GLN A 800 -7.29 38.28 -40.56
N LEU A 801 -7.07 37.14 -39.91
CA LEU A 801 -6.31 37.10 -38.65
C LEU A 801 -4.87 37.60 -38.83
N ILE A 802 -4.19 37.16 -39.89
CA ILE A 802 -2.81 37.56 -40.20
C ILE A 802 -2.74 39.05 -40.56
N GLU A 803 -3.71 39.54 -41.34
CA GLU A 803 -3.78 40.95 -41.77
C GLU A 803 -4.08 41.90 -40.62
N VAL A 804 -4.88 41.47 -39.64
CA VAL A 804 -5.23 42.28 -38.47
C VAL A 804 -4.10 42.34 -37.44
N ALA A 805 -3.26 41.31 -37.37
CA ALA A 805 -2.15 41.26 -36.43
C ALA A 805 -1.08 42.33 -36.71
N VAL A 806 -0.51 42.88 -35.63
CA VAL A 806 0.45 43.98 -35.71
C VAL A 806 1.88 43.49 -35.86
N GLY A 807 2.54 43.90 -36.95
CA GLY A 807 3.95 43.67 -37.20
C GLY A 807 4.19 42.90 -38.50
N ASP A 808 5.43 42.86 -38.97
CA ASP A 808 5.79 42.01 -40.12
C ASP A 808 5.98 40.57 -39.63
N LEU A 809 4.89 39.81 -39.66
CA LEU A 809 4.89 38.43 -39.19
C LEU A 809 5.60 37.49 -40.18
N CYS A 810 5.80 37.90 -41.44
CA CYS A 810 6.26 37.05 -42.54
C CYS A 810 5.52 35.69 -42.59
N LEU A 811 4.22 35.69 -42.30
CA LEU A 811 3.35 34.51 -42.35
C LEU A 811 2.47 34.61 -43.59
N SER A 812 2.43 33.53 -44.39
CA SER A 812 1.43 33.39 -45.45
C SER A 812 0.41 32.31 -45.08
N THR A 813 -0.82 32.46 -45.57
CA THR A 813 -1.86 31.42 -45.43
C THR A 813 -1.38 30.09 -46.01
N LYS A 814 -0.54 30.11 -47.06
CA LYS A 814 0.08 28.92 -47.64
C LYS A 814 1.00 28.21 -46.64
N ASP A 815 1.83 28.94 -45.91
CA ASP A 815 2.74 28.36 -44.90
C ASP A 815 1.96 27.73 -43.74
N ILE A 816 0.85 28.35 -43.32
CA ILE A 816 -0.02 27.86 -42.26
C ILE A 816 -0.69 26.54 -42.67
N VAL A 817 -1.27 26.49 -43.88
CA VAL A 817 -1.89 25.26 -44.41
C VAL A 817 -0.83 24.16 -44.57
N GLN A 818 0.37 24.49 -45.06
CA GLN A 818 1.47 23.53 -45.13
C GLN A 818 1.87 23.00 -43.74
N CYS A 819 1.94 23.87 -42.72
CA CYS A 819 2.24 23.47 -41.36
C CYS A 819 1.17 22.55 -40.77
N ALA A 820 -0.12 22.87 -41.00
CA ALA A 820 -1.25 22.03 -40.58
C ALA A 820 -1.19 20.64 -41.23
N ILE A 821 -0.89 20.56 -42.53
CA ILE A 821 -0.75 19.29 -43.25
C ILE A 821 0.44 18.48 -42.75
N LYS A 822 1.59 19.12 -42.49
CA LYS A 822 2.74 18.44 -41.87
C LYS A 822 2.39 17.88 -40.49
N LYS A 823 1.66 18.63 -39.64
CA LYS A 823 1.19 18.12 -38.34
C LYS A 823 0.27 16.90 -38.52
N ILE A 824 -0.65 16.93 -39.48
CA ILE A 824 -1.54 15.79 -39.78
C ILE A 824 -0.77 14.58 -40.29
N ILE A 825 0.19 14.76 -41.20
CA ILE A 825 1.07 13.68 -41.68
C ILE A 825 1.81 13.05 -40.50
N CYS A 826 2.38 13.86 -39.59
CA CYS A 826 3.03 13.34 -38.39
C CYS A 826 2.06 12.50 -37.53
N MET A 827 0.82 12.95 -37.31
CA MET A 827 -0.20 12.20 -36.56
C MET A 827 -0.60 10.88 -37.25
N LEU A 828 -0.69 10.88 -38.58
CA LEU A 828 -1.01 9.69 -39.37
C LEU A 828 0.14 8.68 -39.43
N SER A 829 1.39 9.16 -39.38
CA SER A 829 2.60 8.33 -39.44
C SER A 829 2.98 7.71 -38.09
N SER A 830 2.73 8.38 -36.96
CA SER A 830 3.19 7.93 -35.64
C SER A 830 2.31 6.87 -34.97
N GLY A 831 1.23 6.42 -35.61
CA GLY A 831 0.42 5.30 -35.11
C GLY A 831 -0.13 5.53 -33.70
N ASN A 832 -1.07 6.47 -33.55
CA ASN A 832 -1.93 6.67 -32.38
C ASN A 832 -1.25 6.50 -31.00
N ASP A 833 -0.14 7.19 -30.75
CA ASP A 833 0.39 7.38 -29.41
C ASP A 833 -0.38 8.53 -28.73
N GLY A 834 -1.37 8.15 -27.92
CA GLY A 834 -1.66 8.67 -26.58
C GLY A 834 -1.67 10.18 -26.29
N SER A 835 -1.78 11.08 -27.28
CA SER A 835 -1.91 12.52 -27.02
C SER A 835 -3.37 12.98 -27.16
N THR A 836 -3.87 13.52 -26.07
CA THR A 836 -5.25 13.91 -25.81
C THR A 836 -5.68 15.17 -26.58
N SER A 837 -6.29 15.02 -27.77
CA SER A 837 -7.41 15.88 -28.23
C SER A 837 -8.13 15.38 -29.51
N VAL A 838 -9.19 14.59 -29.31
CA VAL A 838 -10.58 14.77 -29.81
C VAL A 838 -10.93 14.82 -31.33
N LYS A 839 -10.06 14.81 -32.34
CA LYS A 839 -10.54 14.74 -33.76
C LYS A 839 -9.80 13.72 -34.64
N ASP A 840 -10.56 12.97 -35.45
CA ASP A 840 -10.02 12.02 -36.45
C ASP A 840 -9.12 12.76 -37.44
N PRO A 841 -7.80 12.44 -37.53
CA PRO A 841 -6.87 13.16 -38.40
C PRO A 841 -7.28 13.16 -39.87
N LEU A 842 -8.03 12.15 -40.32
CA LEU A 842 -8.57 12.08 -41.67
C LEU A 842 -9.76 13.02 -41.88
N GLY A 843 -10.67 13.13 -40.90
CA GLY A 843 -11.74 14.12 -40.93
C GLY A 843 -11.23 15.57 -40.87
N ILE A 844 -10.13 15.81 -40.14
CA ILE A 844 -9.44 17.12 -40.16
C ILE A 844 -8.92 17.44 -41.57
N LEU A 845 -8.26 16.47 -42.21
CA LEU A 845 -7.74 16.65 -43.56
C LEU A 845 -8.86 16.94 -44.57
N GLU A 846 -9.97 16.22 -44.47
CA GLU A 846 -11.16 16.45 -45.30
C GLU A 846 -11.72 17.87 -45.13
N GLY A 847 -11.76 18.39 -43.90
CA GLY A 847 -12.14 19.78 -43.62
C GLY A 847 -11.21 20.80 -44.27
N ILE A 848 -9.89 20.61 -44.16
CA ILE A 848 -8.89 21.49 -44.80
C ILE A 848 -9.01 21.45 -46.33
N VAL A 849 -9.11 20.25 -46.90
CA VAL A 849 -9.25 20.04 -48.34
C VAL A 849 -10.52 20.72 -48.86
N SER A 850 -11.63 20.61 -48.13
CA SER A 850 -12.89 21.28 -48.46
C SER A 850 -12.77 22.80 -48.39
N ALA A 851 -12.08 23.34 -47.39
CA ALA A 851 -11.83 24.78 -47.27
C ALA A 851 -10.95 25.33 -48.41
N VAL A 852 -9.93 24.58 -48.82
CA VAL A 852 -9.09 24.91 -50.00
C VAL A 852 -9.91 24.84 -51.28
N HIS A 853 -10.73 23.79 -51.46
CA HIS A 853 -11.62 23.67 -52.62
C HIS A 853 -12.58 24.86 -52.73
N ALA A 854 -13.22 25.26 -51.63
CA ALA A 854 -14.14 26.40 -51.61
C ALA A 854 -13.44 27.74 -51.92
N SER A 855 -12.19 27.92 -51.50
CA SER A 855 -11.38 29.11 -51.83
C SER A 855 -11.01 29.15 -53.32
N VAL A 856 -10.63 28.00 -53.89
CA VAL A 856 -10.35 27.88 -55.33
C VAL A 856 -11.59 28.15 -56.18
N GLU A 857 -12.78 27.68 -55.78
CA GLU A 857 -14.04 27.98 -56.48
C GLU A 857 -14.40 29.47 -56.46
N LYS A 858 -14.09 30.17 -55.37
CA LYS A 858 -14.28 31.62 -55.26
C LYS A 858 -13.25 32.43 -56.07
N GLY A 859 -12.25 31.78 -56.67
CA GLY A 859 -11.21 32.42 -57.48
C GLY A 859 -10.02 32.95 -56.68
N GLU A 860 -9.95 32.62 -55.39
CA GLU A 860 -8.83 32.96 -54.51
C GLU A 860 -7.69 31.96 -54.71
N LYS A 861 -6.60 32.37 -55.35
CA LYS A 861 -5.44 31.50 -55.63
C LYS A 861 -4.42 31.51 -54.48
N VAL A 862 -4.88 31.40 -53.23
CA VAL A 862 -3.99 31.46 -52.05
C VAL A 862 -3.27 30.12 -51.84
N VAL A 863 -3.99 29.01 -51.98
CA VAL A 863 -3.45 27.64 -51.96
C VAL A 863 -4.10 26.87 -53.11
N SER A 864 -3.30 26.18 -53.92
CA SER A 864 -3.80 25.40 -55.06
C SER A 864 -3.96 23.92 -54.72
N SER A 865 -4.73 23.19 -55.54
CA SER A 865 -4.80 21.72 -55.48
C SER A 865 -3.42 21.07 -55.69
N ASP A 866 -2.57 21.68 -56.52
CA ASP A 866 -1.23 21.19 -56.81
C ASP A 866 -0.31 21.29 -55.58
N ASP A 867 -0.45 22.36 -54.78
CA ASP A 867 0.30 22.53 -53.54
C ASP A 867 -0.04 21.44 -52.51
N LEU A 868 -1.33 21.12 -52.35
CA LEU A 868 -1.79 20.04 -51.47
C LEU A 868 -1.24 18.68 -51.91
N LEU A 869 -1.28 18.41 -53.21
CA LEU A 869 -0.72 17.17 -53.78
C LEU A 869 0.78 17.10 -53.55
N GLU A 870 1.52 18.19 -53.76
CA GLU A 870 2.97 18.24 -53.52
C GLU A 870 3.32 17.88 -52.07
N TRP A 871 2.57 18.38 -51.08
CA TRP A 871 2.85 18.13 -49.66
C TRP A 871 2.43 16.74 -49.18
N LEU A 872 1.40 16.14 -49.77
CA LEU A 872 0.89 14.81 -49.40
C LEU A 872 1.57 13.66 -50.17
N ARG A 873 2.19 13.93 -51.34
CA ARG A 873 2.91 12.95 -52.16
C ARG A 873 3.97 12.14 -51.39
N PRO A 874 4.86 12.74 -50.57
CA PRO A 874 5.86 11.99 -49.81
C PRO A 874 5.25 10.98 -48.84
N PHE A 875 4.14 11.33 -48.16
CA PHE A 875 3.42 10.43 -47.26
C PHE A 875 2.74 9.28 -48.01
N CYS A 876 2.12 9.58 -49.16
CA CYS A 876 1.42 8.58 -49.96
C CYS A 876 2.39 7.57 -50.61
N GLY A 877 3.60 8.02 -50.98
CA GLY A 877 4.64 7.20 -51.59
C GLY A 877 5.55 6.44 -50.61
N ASP A 878 5.36 6.58 -49.29
CA ASP A 878 6.19 5.90 -48.29
C ASP A 878 5.71 4.46 -48.04
N ASP A 879 6.54 3.51 -48.47
CA ASP A 879 6.32 2.07 -48.33
C ASP A 879 6.35 1.56 -46.89
N SER A 880 6.91 2.33 -45.95
CA SER A 880 7.04 1.96 -44.54
C SER A 880 5.80 2.23 -43.69
N LEU A 881 4.85 3.03 -44.20
CA LEU A 881 3.68 3.49 -43.44
C LEU A 881 2.42 2.63 -43.64
N PRO A 882 1.46 2.64 -42.69
CA PRO A 882 0.21 1.91 -42.81
C PRO A 882 -0.58 2.27 -44.08
N VAL A 883 -1.15 1.25 -44.72
CA VAL A 883 -1.85 1.38 -46.01
C VAL A 883 -3.17 2.14 -45.86
N LYS A 884 -3.98 1.80 -44.86
CA LYS A 884 -5.35 2.31 -44.73
C LYS A 884 -5.41 3.86 -44.68
N PRO A 885 -4.56 4.56 -43.91
CA PRO A 885 -4.48 6.02 -43.94
C PRO A 885 -4.09 6.58 -45.32
N ARG A 886 -3.07 5.99 -45.98
CA ARG A 886 -2.61 6.42 -47.31
C ARG A 886 -3.73 6.34 -48.36
N ILE A 887 -4.50 5.25 -48.35
CA ILE A 887 -5.66 5.08 -49.24
C ILE A 887 -6.73 6.14 -48.99
N LYS A 888 -7.06 6.40 -47.71
CA LYS A 888 -8.11 7.35 -47.34
C LYS A 888 -7.72 8.81 -47.66
N VAL A 889 -6.47 9.21 -47.42
CA VAL A 889 -5.95 10.54 -47.82
C VAL A 889 -6.14 10.76 -49.33
N LEU A 890 -5.79 9.75 -50.12
CA LEU A 890 -5.95 9.82 -51.57
C LEU A 890 -7.42 9.82 -52.01
N GLN A 891 -8.32 9.13 -51.29
CA GLN A 891 -9.77 9.20 -51.53
C GLN A 891 -10.35 10.59 -51.25
N ILE A 892 -9.93 11.24 -50.17
CA ILE A 892 -10.35 12.61 -49.83
C ILE A 892 -9.96 13.58 -50.96
N LEU A 893 -8.74 13.44 -51.49
CA LEU A 893 -8.27 14.24 -52.62
C LEU A 893 -9.02 13.93 -53.93
N GLU A 894 -9.29 12.64 -54.21
CA GLU A 894 -10.04 12.18 -55.39
C GLU A 894 -11.49 12.70 -55.41
N GLN A 895 -12.11 12.83 -54.23
CA GLN A 895 -13.47 13.33 -54.10
C GLN A 895 -13.56 14.87 -54.19
N ALA A 896 -12.54 15.57 -53.70
CA ALA A 896 -12.52 17.03 -53.67
C ALA A 896 -11.91 17.68 -54.93
N PHE A 897 -11.04 16.99 -55.66
CA PHE A 897 -10.37 17.53 -56.84
C PHE A 897 -10.38 16.55 -58.02
N HIS A 898 -10.35 17.07 -59.24
CA HIS A 898 -10.19 16.26 -60.44
C HIS A 898 -8.71 15.86 -60.57
N LEU A 899 -8.35 14.65 -60.11
CA LEU A 899 -6.99 14.12 -60.20
C LEU A 899 -6.56 13.89 -61.65
N SER A 900 -5.25 13.97 -61.91
CA SER A 900 -4.70 13.62 -63.22
C SER A 900 -4.82 12.11 -63.51
N ASP A 901 -4.83 11.73 -64.78
CA ASP A 901 -4.84 10.32 -65.21
C ASP A 901 -3.64 9.53 -64.64
N GLU A 902 -2.50 10.19 -64.43
CA GLU A 902 -1.32 9.57 -63.82
C GLU A 902 -1.52 9.32 -62.33
N ASP A 903 -2.01 10.31 -61.59
CA ASP A 903 -2.24 10.21 -60.15
C ASP A 903 -3.34 9.18 -59.83
N SER A 904 -4.38 9.07 -60.66
CA SER A 904 -5.44 8.06 -60.51
C SER A 904 -4.92 6.63 -60.71
N LYS A 905 -4.08 6.38 -61.72
CA LYS A 905 -3.43 5.07 -61.96
C LYS A 905 -2.50 4.67 -60.81
N LEU A 906 -1.72 5.64 -60.31
CA LEU A 906 -0.81 5.46 -59.19
C LEU A 906 -1.57 5.11 -57.90
N LEU A 907 -2.75 5.69 -57.73
CA LEU A 907 -3.68 5.40 -56.64
C LEU A 907 -4.16 3.94 -56.67
N VAL A 908 -4.62 3.45 -57.82
CA VAL A 908 -5.05 2.05 -57.97
C VAL A 908 -3.87 1.09 -57.76
N TYR A 909 -2.68 1.44 -58.23
CA TYR A 909 -1.45 0.68 -58.00
C TYR A 909 -1.10 0.55 -56.51
N PHE A 910 -1.07 1.65 -55.75
CA PHE A 910 -0.79 1.61 -54.32
C PHE A 910 -1.84 0.83 -53.53
N ARG A 911 -3.13 0.99 -53.86
CA ARG A 911 -4.21 0.20 -53.26
C ARG A 911 -4.03 -1.30 -53.51
N THR A 912 -3.63 -1.68 -54.72
CA THR A 912 -3.40 -3.08 -55.12
C THR A 912 -2.17 -3.68 -54.44
N GLN A 913 -1.03 -3.00 -54.51
CA GLN A 913 0.23 -3.47 -53.92
C GLN A 913 0.11 -3.69 -52.42
N ALA A 914 -0.64 -2.83 -51.75
CA ALA A 914 -0.89 -2.93 -50.33
C ALA A 914 -1.65 -4.19 -49.91
N VAL A 915 -2.71 -4.53 -50.65
CA VAL A 915 -3.48 -5.75 -50.40
C VAL A 915 -2.65 -7.00 -50.71
N LEU A 916 -1.84 -6.95 -51.77
CA LEU A 916 -0.97 -8.06 -52.16
C LEU A 916 0.16 -8.31 -51.17
N ARG A 917 0.84 -7.28 -50.65
CA ARG A 917 1.91 -7.49 -49.63
C ARG A 917 1.39 -8.15 -48.36
N ALA A 918 0.11 -7.95 -48.01
CA ALA A 918 -0.48 -8.53 -46.80
C ALA A 918 -0.73 -10.04 -46.91
N CYS A 919 -1.08 -10.54 -48.10
CA CYS A 919 -1.52 -11.94 -48.26
C CYS A 919 -0.73 -12.74 -49.31
N TRP A 920 -0.16 -12.08 -50.33
CA TRP A 920 0.69 -12.66 -51.38
C TRP A 920 1.99 -11.85 -51.57
N PRO A 921 2.89 -11.83 -50.56
CA PRO A 921 4.12 -11.02 -50.62
C PRO A 921 5.08 -11.38 -51.77
N GLU A 922 4.96 -12.60 -52.32
CA GLU A 922 5.77 -13.06 -53.45
C GLU A 922 5.25 -12.57 -54.82
N THR A 923 4.02 -12.06 -54.89
CA THR A 923 3.42 -11.61 -56.16
C THR A 923 3.84 -10.18 -56.45
N LYS A 924 4.77 -10.00 -57.40
CA LYS A 924 5.16 -8.68 -57.91
C LYS A 924 4.16 -8.22 -58.96
N VAL A 925 3.68 -6.99 -58.80
CA VAL A 925 2.72 -6.35 -59.71
C VAL A 925 3.29 -5.00 -60.12
N GLU A 926 3.21 -4.70 -61.42
CA GLU A 926 3.61 -3.41 -62.01
C GLU A 926 2.37 -2.57 -62.33
N ILE A 927 2.53 -1.26 -62.55
CA ILE A 927 1.42 -0.36 -62.90
C ILE A 927 0.70 -0.82 -64.18
N THR A 928 1.45 -1.45 -65.10
CA THR A 928 0.98 -2.01 -66.37
C THR A 928 0.00 -3.18 -66.19
N ASP A 929 0.01 -3.88 -65.06
CA ASP A 929 -0.85 -5.04 -64.77
C ASP A 929 -2.24 -4.64 -64.25
N ILE A 930 -2.45 -3.37 -63.92
CA ILE A 930 -3.68 -2.86 -63.27
C ILE A 930 -4.33 -1.75 -64.14
N GLU A 931 -3.66 -1.36 -65.22
CA GLU A 931 -4.04 -0.21 -66.04
C GLU A 931 -5.43 -0.33 -66.71
N SER A 932 -5.85 -1.55 -67.08
CA SER A 932 -7.17 -1.79 -67.69
C SER A 932 -8.05 -2.66 -66.82
N GLU A 933 -9.37 -2.55 -67.01
CA GLU A 933 -10.34 -3.42 -66.34
C GLU A 933 -10.11 -4.91 -66.61
N GLU A 934 -9.75 -5.26 -67.85
CA GLU A 934 -9.42 -6.62 -68.27
C GLU A 934 -8.21 -7.18 -67.50
N LYS A 935 -7.12 -6.40 -67.41
CA LYS A 935 -5.90 -6.84 -66.71
C LYS A 935 -6.12 -6.98 -65.20
N ARG A 936 -6.93 -6.09 -64.60
CA ARG A 936 -7.37 -6.23 -63.20
C ARG A 936 -8.18 -7.51 -62.98
N CYS A 937 -9.07 -7.85 -63.91
CA CYS A 937 -9.82 -9.11 -63.88
C CYS A 937 -8.88 -10.33 -64.01
N GLU A 938 -7.91 -10.30 -64.93
CA GLU A 938 -6.92 -11.38 -65.08
C GLU A 938 -6.10 -11.60 -63.81
N LEU A 939 -5.65 -10.51 -63.18
CA LEU A 939 -4.93 -10.55 -61.90
C LEU A 939 -5.81 -11.15 -60.80
N PHE A 940 -7.07 -10.72 -60.70
CA PHE A 940 -8.01 -11.26 -59.72
C PHE A 940 -8.26 -12.74 -59.92
N LEU A 941 -8.51 -13.20 -61.15
CA LEU A 941 -8.74 -14.62 -61.42
C LEU A 941 -7.50 -15.47 -61.09
N ARG A 942 -6.30 -14.98 -61.39
CA ARG A 942 -5.03 -15.65 -61.03
C ARG A 942 -4.86 -15.80 -59.52
N LEU A 943 -5.21 -14.76 -58.76
CA LEU A 943 -5.15 -14.80 -57.29
C LEU A 943 -6.26 -15.70 -56.71
N LEU A 944 -7.46 -15.65 -57.29
CA LEU A 944 -8.58 -16.50 -56.90
C LEU A 944 -8.27 -17.99 -57.11
N GLU A 945 -7.64 -18.34 -58.23
CA GLU A 945 -7.22 -19.72 -58.53
C GLU A 945 -6.17 -20.25 -57.55
N SER A 946 -5.27 -19.39 -57.09
CA SER A 946 -4.21 -19.75 -56.13
C SER A 946 -4.63 -19.65 -54.65
N SER A 947 -5.86 -19.18 -54.38
CA SER A 947 -6.38 -19.02 -53.01
C SER A 947 -7.03 -20.29 -52.47
N HIS A 948 -6.63 -20.69 -51.26
CA HIS A 948 -7.13 -21.87 -50.55
C HIS A 948 -7.56 -21.59 -49.12
N LYS A 949 -7.21 -20.44 -48.54
CA LYS A 949 -7.53 -20.09 -47.14
C LYS A 949 -8.67 -19.07 -47.03
N PRO A 950 -9.50 -19.15 -45.97
CA PRO A 950 -10.50 -18.13 -45.64
C PRO A 950 -9.99 -16.68 -45.64
N SER A 951 -8.80 -16.46 -45.06
CA SER A 951 -8.17 -15.14 -45.00
C SER A 951 -7.81 -14.59 -46.38
N GLU A 952 -7.43 -15.44 -47.32
CA GLU A 952 -7.09 -15.04 -48.70
C GLU A 952 -8.32 -14.49 -49.43
N PHE A 953 -9.48 -15.14 -49.27
CA PHE A 953 -10.75 -14.64 -49.84
C PHE A 953 -11.15 -13.27 -49.26
N GLN A 954 -10.94 -13.02 -47.97
CA GLN A 954 -11.18 -11.69 -47.38
C GLN A 954 -10.26 -10.61 -47.96
N HIS A 955 -9.00 -10.95 -48.28
CA HIS A 955 -8.11 -10.01 -48.97
C HIS A 955 -8.51 -9.79 -50.43
N LEU A 956 -9.08 -10.78 -51.11
CA LEU A 956 -9.67 -10.60 -52.44
C LEU A 956 -10.88 -9.66 -52.43
N VAL A 957 -11.72 -9.72 -51.39
CA VAL A 957 -12.83 -8.78 -51.18
C VAL A 957 -12.30 -7.34 -51.07
N LEU A 958 -11.26 -7.14 -50.25
CA LEU A 958 -10.60 -5.83 -50.11
C LEU A 958 -9.98 -5.34 -51.41
N LEU A 959 -9.43 -6.25 -52.22
CA LEU A 959 -8.85 -5.93 -53.52
C LEU A 959 -9.92 -5.44 -54.51
N LEU A 960 -11.06 -6.14 -54.60
CA LEU A 960 -12.18 -5.72 -55.45
C LEU A 960 -12.78 -4.38 -55.01
N GLN A 961 -12.86 -4.12 -53.70
CA GLN A 961 -13.32 -2.83 -53.16
C GLN A 961 -12.31 -1.68 -53.39
N ALA A 962 -11.02 -2.00 -53.50
CA ALA A 962 -9.96 -1.03 -53.78
C ALA A 962 -9.94 -0.53 -55.23
N TRP A 963 -10.53 -1.29 -56.15
CA TRP A 963 -10.53 -1.04 -57.60
C TRP A 963 -11.81 -0.38 -58.10
N PRO A 964 -11.78 0.46 -59.16
CA PRO A 964 -13.00 0.95 -59.81
C PRO A 964 -13.98 -0.18 -60.16
N PRO A 965 -15.32 0.04 -60.05
CA PRO A 965 -16.32 -0.98 -60.32
C PRO A 965 -16.14 -1.55 -61.74
N MET A 966 -16.27 -2.87 -61.85
CA MET A 966 -16.07 -3.59 -63.11
C MET A 966 -17.45 -3.96 -63.67
N GLU A 967 -17.77 -3.48 -64.87
CA GLU A 967 -19.08 -3.64 -65.52
C GLU A 967 -19.05 -4.81 -66.51
N MET A 968 -18.74 -6.01 -66.03
CA MET A 968 -18.78 -7.23 -66.85
C MET A 968 -20.16 -7.89 -66.77
N SER A 969 -20.89 -7.89 -67.89
CA SER A 969 -22.33 -8.21 -67.97
C SER A 969 -22.68 -9.70 -67.78
N ASN A 970 -21.75 -10.63 -68.01
CA ASN A 970 -22.00 -12.08 -67.89
C ASN A 970 -21.10 -12.79 -66.87
N ASP A 971 -20.15 -12.09 -66.24
CA ASP A 971 -19.03 -12.71 -65.52
C ASP A 971 -18.60 -11.85 -64.31
N ASN A 972 -19.53 -11.60 -63.38
CA ASN A 972 -19.27 -10.73 -62.24
C ASN A 972 -18.20 -11.34 -61.30
N PRO A 973 -17.11 -10.62 -61.00
CA PRO A 973 -16.02 -11.13 -60.15
C PRO A 973 -16.49 -11.50 -58.73
N TRP A 974 -17.51 -10.83 -58.20
CA TRP A 974 -18.12 -11.16 -56.91
C TRP A 974 -18.83 -12.52 -56.93
N VAL A 975 -19.53 -12.85 -58.03
CA VAL A 975 -20.18 -14.16 -58.19
C VAL A 975 -19.13 -15.26 -58.34
N LYS A 976 -18.07 -15.02 -59.13
CA LYS A 976 -16.94 -15.96 -59.26
C LYS A 976 -16.22 -16.22 -57.94
N LEU A 977 -16.02 -15.17 -57.12
CA LEU A 977 -15.45 -15.30 -55.78
C LEU A 977 -16.28 -16.27 -54.94
N VAL A 978 -17.60 -16.06 -54.88
CA VAL A 978 -18.51 -16.89 -54.07
C VAL A 978 -18.57 -18.32 -54.60
N ILE A 979 -18.59 -18.54 -55.92
CA ILE A 979 -18.54 -19.88 -56.52
C ILE A 979 -17.29 -20.64 -56.05
N VAL A 980 -16.12 -20.01 -56.11
CA VAL A 980 -14.86 -20.65 -55.70
C VAL A 980 -14.80 -20.87 -54.19
N MET A 981 -15.32 -19.93 -53.39
CA MET A 981 -15.46 -20.10 -51.93
C MET A 981 -16.32 -21.32 -51.60
N LEU A 982 -17.50 -21.48 -52.25
CA LEU A 982 -18.41 -22.61 -52.05
C LEU A 982 -17.81 -23.97 -52.44
N GLN A 983 -16.94 -24.00 -53.45
CA GLN A 983 -16.28 -25.24 -53.90
C GLN A 983 -15.11 -25.67 -53.01
N ARG A 984 -14.37 -24.72 -52.43
CA ARG A 984 -13.08 -24.99 -51.76
C ARG A 984 -13.16 -25.01 -50.23
N TYR A 985 -14.25 -24.54 -49.63
CA TYR A 985 -14.41 -24.54 -48.18
C TYR A 985 -14.60 -25.95 -47.60
N PRO A 986 -14.05 -26.24 -46.41
CA PRO A 986 -14.29 -27.51 -45.73
C PRO A 986 -15.79 -27.72 -45.40
N PRO A 987 -16.31 -28.95 -45.50
CA PRO A 987 -17.72 -29.24 -45.21
C PRO A 987 -18.10 -29.04 -43.73
N GLU A 988 -17.11 -28.96 -42.84
CA GLU A 988 -17.29 -28.76 -41.39
C GLU A 988 -17.61 -27.29 -41.01
N GLU A 989 -17.33 -26.31 -41.89
CA GLU A 989 -17.49 -24.87 -41.61
C GLU A 989 -18.57 -24.18 -42.48
N ARG A 990 -19.56 -24.95 -42.96
CA ARG A 990 -20.58 -24.47 -43.91
C ARG A 990 -21.38 -23.27 -43.42
N ASP A 991 -21.77 -23.24 -42.14
CA ASP A 991 -22.55 -22.14 -41.57
C ASP A 991 -21.72 -20.85 -41.44
N SER A 992 -20.43 -20.98 -41.12
CA SER A 992 -19.49 -19.86 -41.08
C SER A 992 -19.31 -19.24 -42.47
N MET A 993 -19.16 -20.08 -43.50
CA MET A 993 -19.06 -19.65 -44.89
C MET A 993 -20.31 -18.89 -45.36
N GLY A 994 -21.50 -19.41 -45.06
CA GLY A 994 -22.76 -18.72 -45.38
C GLY A 994 -22.85 -17.32 -44.76
N ASN A 995 -22.40 -17.18 -43.52
CA ASN A 995 -22.35 -15.90 -42.81
C ASN A 995 -21.27 -14.94 -43.36
N GLU A 996 -20.11 -15.43 -43.81
CA GLU A 996 -19.11 -14.59 -44.47
C GLU A 996 -19.61 -14.06 -45.82
N ILE A 997 -20.31 -14.87 -46.62
CA ILE A 997 -20.93 -14.43 -47.87
C ILE A 997 -21.97 -13.33 -47.62
N LEU A 998 -22.77 -13.45 -46.56
CA LEU A 998 -23.68 -12.39 -46.12
C LEU A 998 -22.96 -11.09 -45.79
N LYS A 999 -21.89 -11.16 -44.99
CA LYS A 999 -21.09 -9.99 -44.61
C LYS A 999 -20.51 -9.29 -45.83
N ILE A 1000 -20.01 -10.06 -46.81
CA ILE A 1000 -19.49 -9.51 -48.07
C ILE A 1000 -20.61 -8.75 -48.79
N CYS A 1001 -21.77 -9.37 -49.01
CA CYS A 1001 -22.88 -8.72 -49.73
C CYS A 1001 -23.37 -7.45 -49.02
N ARG A 1002 -23.53 -7.49 -47.70
CA ARG A 1002 -23.96 -6.33 -46.89
C ARG A 1002 -22.95 -5.19 -46.92
N SER A 1003 -21.65 -5.49 -46.95
CA SER A 1003 -20.60 -4.47 -47.06
C SER A 1003 -20.68 -3.66 -48.37
N LEU A 1004 -21.41 -4.16 -49.38
CA LEU A 1004 -21.50 -3.54 -50.70
C LEU A 1004 -22.74 -2.65 -50.86
N TYR A 1005 -23.75 -2.72 -49.98
CA TYR A 1005 -25.06 -2.07 -50.17
C TYR A 1005 -25.00 -0.54 -50.32
N ASP A 1006 -24.20 0.12 -49.50
CA ASP A 1006 -24.07 1.59 -49.48
C ASP A 1006 -22.87 2.09 -50.30
N THR A 1007 -22.29 1.21 -51.13
CA THR A 1007 -21.09 1.51 -51.91
C THR A 1007 -21.39 1.58 -53.40
N LYS A 1008 -20.45 2.17 -54.16
CA LYS A 1008 -20.46 2.15 -55.63
C LYS A 1008 -20.39 0.74 -56.25
N TYR A 1009 -20.22 -0.30 -55.43
CA TYR A 1009 -20.12 -1.71 -55.85
C TYR A 1009 -21.40 -2.51 -55.57
N LYS A 1010 -22.54 -1.84 -55.37
CA LYS A 1010 -23.84 -2.49 -55.13
C LYS A 1010 -24.12 -3.55 -56.21
N LEU A 1011 -24.39 -4.78 -55.77
CA LEU A 1011 -24.64 -5.89 -56.68
C LEU A 1011 -26.00 -5.75 -57.38
N PRO A 1012 -26.09 -6.01 -58.69
CA PRO A 1012 -27.36 -6.10 -59.41
C PRO A 1012 -28.28 -7.18 -58.84
N VAL A 1013 -29.59 -7.01 -59.03
CA VAL A 1013 -30.62 -7.94 -58.54
C VAL A 1013 -30.44 -9.34 -59.13
N GLU A 1014 -29.99 -9.42 -60.38
CA GLU A 1014 -29.69 -10.66 -61.09
C GLU A 1014 -28.53 -11.42 -60.43
N CYS A 1015 -27.48 -10.73 -60.01
CA CYS A 1015 -26.35 -11.32 -59.28
C CYS A 1015 -26.78 -11.81 -57.89
N ILE A 1016 -27.61 -11.04 -57.17
CA ILE A 1016 -28.15 -11.47 -55.87
C ILE A 1016 -28.99 -12.75 -56.04
N LYS A 1017 -29.83 -12.81 -57.08
CA LYS A 1017 -30.63 -13.99 -57.40
C LYS A 1017 -29.76 -15.22 -57.66
N GLU A 1018 -28.70 -15.06 -58.45
CA GLU A 1018 -27.75 -16.13 -58.75
C GLU A 1018 -27.01 -16.62 -57.50
N LEU A 1019 -26.52 -15.70 -56.66
CA LEU A 1019 -25.90 -16.02 -55.38
C LEU A 1019 -26.86 -16.78 -54.45
N CYS A 1020 -28.13 -16.36 -54.40
CA CYS A 1020 -29.14 -17.02 -53.56
C CYS A 1020 -29.44 -18.44 -54.06
N LEU A 1021 -29.48 -18.68 -55.37
CA LEU A 1021 -29.62 -20.02 -55.95
C LEU A 1021 -28.43 -20.91 -55.62
N LEU A 1022 -27.20 -20.38 -55.76
CA LEU A 1022 -25.97 -21.11 -55.39
C LEU A 1022 -25.96 -21.50 -53.92
N LEU A 1023 -26.37 -20.61 -53.01
CA LEU A 1023 -26.48 -20.92 -51.58
C LEU A 1023 -27.52 -22.02 -51.31
N LEU A 1024 -28.65 -22.02 -52.02
CA LEU A 1024 -29.69 -23.04 -51.89
C LEU A 1024 -29.20 -24.41 -52.38
N ASP A 1025 -28.48 -24.46 -53.51
CA ASP A 1025 -27.91 -25.69 -54.07
C ASP A 1025 -26.91 -26.35 -53.10
N HIS A 1026 -26.25 -25.54 -52.26
CA HIS A 1026 -25.33 -25.99 -51.21
C HIS A 1026 -25.97 -26.19 -49.83
N SER A 1027 -27.31 -26.28 -49.74
CA SER A 1027 -28.09 -26.49 -48.51
C SER A 1027 -27.98 -25.36 -47.44
N LEU A 1028 -27.58 -24.14 -47.84
CA LEU A 1028 -27.49 -22.97 -46.96
C LEU A 1028 -28.76 -22.12 -47.05
N LEU A 1029 -29.83 -22.64 -46.46
CA LEU A 1029 -31.17 -22.02 -46.54
C LEU A 1029 -31.22 -20.66 -45.82
N LEU A 1030 -30.74 -20.57 -44.58
CA LEU A 1030 -30.85 -19.37 -43.75
C LEU A 1030 -30.09 -18.14 -44.33
N PRO A 1031 -28.82 -18.25 -44.79
CA PRO A 1031 -28.15 -17.16 -45.46
C PRO A 1031 -28.83 -16.71 -46.76
N SER A 1032 -29.34 -17.66 -47.55
CA SER A 1032 -30.10 -17.33 -48.77
C SER A 1032 -31.38 -16.56 -48.44
N LEU A 1033 -32.14 -16.98 -47.42
CA LEU A 1033 -33.35 -16.29 -46.97
C LEU A 1033 -33.06 -14.85 -46.50
N LYS A 1034 -31.96 -14.62 -45.78
CA LYS A 1034 -31.57 -13.27 -45.32
C LYS A 1034 -31.31 -12.33 -46.50
N LEU A 1035 -30.51 -12.75 -47.50
CA LEU A 1035 -30.25 -11.94 -48.70
C LEU A 1035 -31.51 -11.66 -49.51
N LEU A 1036 -32.38 -12.66 -49.66
CA LEU A 1036 -33.61 -12.50 -50.42
C LEU A 1036 -34.56 -11.50 -49.75
N VAL A 1037 -34.70 -11.54 -48.42
CA VAL A 1037 -35.58 -10.62 -47.66
C VAL A 1037 -35.00 -9.21 -47.54
N GLU A 1038 -33.67 -9.08 -47.44
CA GLU A 1038 -32.98 -7.77 -47.41
C GLU A 1038 -33.06 -7.01 -48.72
N SER A 1039 -33.24 -7.72 -49.83
CA SER A 1039 -33.45 -7.07 -51.12
C SER A 1039 -34.74 -6.23 -51.10
N MET A 1040 -34.74 -5.05 -51.71
CA MET A 1040 -35.97 -4.25 -51.88
C MET A 1040 -36.83 -4.73 -53.07
N ASP A 1041 -36.53 -5.91 -53.62
CA ASP A 1041 -37.11 -6.42 -54.85
C ASP A 1041 -38.26 -7.41 -54.58
N GLN A 1042 -39.38 -7.18 -55.26
CA GLN A 1042 -40.60 -7.94 -55.04
C GLN A 1042 -40.50 -9.38 -55.56
N ASP A 1043 -39.75 -9.64 -56.63
CA ASP A 1043 -39.57 -10.98 -57.18
C ASP A 1043 -38.68 -11.83 -56.26
N LEU A 1044 -37.63 -11.25 -55.69
CA LEU A 1044 -36.79 -11.92 -54.68
C LEU A 1044 -37.56 -12.20 -53.38
N HIS A 1045 -38.44 -11.30 -52.93
CA HIS A 1045 -39.35 -11.56 -51.80
C HIS A 1045 -40.30 -12.72 -52.07
N THR A 1046 -40.82 -12.84 -53.30
CA THR A 1046 -41.67 -14.00 -53.66
C THR A 1046 -40.88 -15.31 -53.63
N MET A 1047 -39.60 -15.27 -54.00
CA MET A 1047 -38.70 -16.42 -53.92
C MET A 1047 -38.40 -16.80 -52.47
N ALA A 1048 -38.14 -15.83 -51.58
CA ALA A 1048 -38.00 -16.07 -50.14
C ALA A 1048 -39.23 -16.74 -49.55
N LEU A 1049 -40.43 -16.20 -49.84
CA LEU A 1049 -41.69 -16.74 -49.33
C LEU A 1049 -41.98 -18.17 -49.82
N LYS A 1050 -41.63 -18.50 -51.07
CA LYS A 1050 -41.72 -19.88 -51.59
C LYS A 1050 -40.85 -20.84 -50.78
N GLN A 1051 -39.62 -20.44 -50.45
CA GLN A 1051 -38.72 -21.25 -49.65
C GLN A 1051 -39.21 -21.38 -48.20
N ILE A 1052 -39.67 -20.30 -47.58
CA ILE A 1052 -40.25 -20.31 -46.22
C ILE A 1052 -41.49 -21.21 -46.14
N THR A 1053 -42.35 -21.20 -47.17
CA THR A 1053 -43.55 -22.05 -47.22
C THR A 1053 -43.21 -23.54 -47.34
N ALA A 1054 -42.07 -23.87 -47.94
CA ALA A 1054 -41.61 -25.25 -48.07
C ALA A 1054 -41.07 -25.85 -46.75
N VAL A 1055 -40.77 -25.01 -45.75
CA VAL A 1055 -40.27 -25.46 -44.44
C VAL A 1055 -41.43 -25.98 -43.58
N SER A 1056 -41.43 -27.29 -43.31
CA SER A 1056 -42.45 -27.95 -42.49
C SER A 1056 -42.16 -27.93 -40.99
N LYS A 1057 -40.89 -27.81 -40.58
CA LYS A 1057 -40.46 -27.78 -39.18
C LYS A 1057 -39.39 -26.70 -38.98
N VAL A 1058 -39.63 -25.79 -38.03
CA VAL A 1058 -38.72 -24.69 -37.73
C VAL A 1058 -37.69 -25.12 -36.69
N ASP A 1059 -36.42 -24.92 -37.00
CA ASP A 1059 -35.27 -25.15 -36.13
C ASP A 1059 -34.20 -24.06 -36.34
N ASP A 1060 -33.14 -24.10 -35.54
CA ASP A 1060 -32.10 -23.07 -35.51
C ASP A 1060 -31.27 -23.02 -36.82
N SER A 1061 -31.38 -24.03 -37.70
CA SER A 1061 -30.70 -24.05 -39.01
C SER A 1061 -31.48 -23.31 -40.10
N ASN A 1062 -32.78 -23.07 -39.90
CA ASN A 1062 -33.65 -22.42 -40.87
C ASN A 1062 -34.29 -21.11 -40.39
N CYS A 1063 -34.33 -20.86 -39.08
CA CYS A 1063 -34.93 -19.66 -38.52
C CYS A 1063 -34.16 -19.16 -37.29
N ASP A 1064 -33.63 -17.94 -37.37
CA ASP A 1064 -33.01 -17.23 -36.25
C ASP A 1064 -33.72 -15.91 -35.94
N ALA A 1065 -33.30 -15.23 -34.87
CA ALA A 1065 -33.87 -13.94 -34.49
C ALA A 1065 -33.70 -12.86 -35.57
N GLU A 1066 -32.62 -12.94 -36.36
CA GLU A 1066 -32.29 -11.97 -37.40
C GLU A 1066 -33.26 -12.05 -38.59
N ILE A 1067 -33.53 -13.25 -39.12
CA ILE A 1067 -34.50 -13.39 -40.22
C ILE A 1067 -35.92 -12.98 -39.80
N LEU A 1068 -36.29 -13.20 -38.53
CA LEU A 1068 -37.57 -12.74 -38.00
C LEU A 1068 -37.66 -11.21 -37.97
N SER A 1069 -36.61 -10.52 -37.51
CA SER A 1069 -36.52 -9.05 -37.58
C SER A 1069 -36.58 -8.53 -39.01
N LEU A 1070 -35.88 -9.19 -39.95
CA LEU A 1070 -35.89 -8.81 -41.37
C LEU A 1070 -37.27 -8.97 -42.00
N LEU A 1071 -38.01 -10.04 -41.68
CA LEU A 1071 -39.38 -10.24 -42.14
C LEU A 1071 -40.36 -9.20 -41.59
N LEU A 1072 -40.15 -8.73 -40.35
CA LEU A 1072 -40.89 -7.62 -39.76
C LEU A 1072 -40.59 -6.29 -40.45
N ASN A 1073 -39.30 -5.99 -40.68
CA ASN A 1073 -38.85 -4.79 -41.40
C ASN A 1073 -39.41 -4.75 -42.84
N ALA A 1074 -39.45 -5.89 -43.53
CA ALA A 1074 -40.00 -6.01 -44.88
C ALA A 1074 -41.54 -6.03 -44.95
N LYS A 1075 -42.24 -5.92 -43.81
CA LYS A 1075 -43.71 -5.98 -43.70
C LYS A 1075 -44.33 -7.24 -44.32
N LEU A 1076 -43.66 -8.38 -44.20
CA LEU A 1076 -44.11 -9.66 -44.80
C LEU A 1076 -44.96 -10.54 -43.88
N VAL A 1077 -45.33 -10.04 -42.68
CA VAL A 1077 -46.06 -10.78 -41.63
C VAL A 1077 -47.33 -11.46 -42.14
N VAL A 1078 -48.15 -10.74 -42.90
CA VAL A 1078 -49.42 -11.25 -43.44
C VAL A 1078 -49.22 -12.46 -44.35
N LYS A 1079 -48.12 -12.46 -45.13
CA LYS A 1079 -47.81 -13.54 -46.08
C LYS A 1079 -47.23 -14.77 -45.38
N CYS A 1080 -46.74 -14.62 -44.15
CA CYS A 1080 -46.17 -15.71 -43.36
C CYS A 1080 -47.19 -16.46 -42.49
N ILE A 1081 -48.45 -16.04 -42.41
CA ILE A 1081 -49.46 -16.66 -41.51
C ILE A 1081 -49.66 -18.15 -41.76
N SER A 1082 -49.60 -18.56 -43.02
CA SER A 1082 -49.77 -19.96 -43.43
C SER A 1082 -48.50 -20.81 -43.29
N THR A 1083 -47.39 -20.22 -42.82
CA THR A 1083 -46.09 -20.90 -42.72
C THR A 1083 -45.75 -21.25 -41.26
N ALA A 1084 -44.85 -22.21 -41.09
CA ALA A 1084 -44.41 -22.64 -39.76
C ALA A 1084 -43.63 -21.54 -39.00
N PHE A 1085 -43.25 -20.44 -39.66
CA PHE A 1085 -42.51 -19.31 -39.07
C PHE A 1085 -43.43 -18.36 -38.28
N TYR A 1086 -44.74 -18.37 -38.54
CA TYR A 1086 -45.68 -17.41 -37.94
C TYR A 1086 -45.65 -17.38 -36.40
N PRO A 1087 -45.69 -18.52 -35.68
CA PRO A 1087 -45.66 -18.49 -34.21
C PRO A 1087 -44.36 -17.85 -33.66
N ARG A 1088 -43.20 -18.23 -34.23
CA ARG A 1088 -41.89 -17.68 -33.82
C ARG A 1088 -41.76 -16.19 -34.14
N LEU A 1089 -42.33 -15.73 -35.24
CA LEU A 1089 -42.36 -14.32 -35.64
C LEU A 1089 -43.16 -13.47 -34.66
N ILE A 1090 -44.31 -13.98 -34.20
CA ILE A 1090 -45.16 -13.30 -33.21
C ILE A 1090 -44.49 -13.29 -31.83
N ASP A 1091 -43.88 -14.41 -31.41
CA ASP A 1091 -43.12 -14.47 -30.15
C ASP A 1091 -41.95 -13.47 -30.15
N HIS A 1092 -41.21 -13.36 -31.26
CA HIS A 1092 -40.11 -12.41 -31.42
C HIS A 1092 -40.57 -10.94 -31.42
N LEU A 1093 -41.68 -10.64 -32.11
CA LEU A 1093 -42.32 -9.32 -32.09
C LEU A 1093 -42.73 -8.92 -30.67
N LEU A 1094 -43.25 -9.86 -29.88
CA LEU A 1094 -43.68 -9.61 -28.51
C LEU A 1094 -42.50 -9.52 -27.52
N ALA A 1095 -41.37 -10.18 -27.79
CA ALA A 1095 -40.19 -10.14 -26.94
C ALA A 1095 -39.42 -8.80 -27.03
N ASN A 1096 -39.38 -8.16 -28.20
CA ASN A 1096 -38.57 -6.95 -28.47
C ASN A 1096 -39.34 -5.62 -28.36
N GLN A 1097 -40.44 -5.60 -27.60
CA GLN A 1097 -41.30 -4.42 -27.44
C GLN A 1097 -40.60 -3.20 -26.82
N ALA A 1098 -39.56 -3.42 -25.99
CA ALA A 1098 -38.84 -2.35 -25.30
C ALA A 1098 -37.96 -1.49 -26.21
N GLU A 1099 -37.58 -2.01 -27.39
CA GLU A 1099 -36.70 -1.31 -28.34
C GLU A 1099 -37.46 -0.33 -29.27
N GLY A 1100 -38.80 -0.40 -29.30
CA GLY A 1100 -39.66 0.56 -30.02
C GLY A 1100 -39.61 0.47 -31.55
N SER A 1101 -39.05 -0.58 -32.12
CA SER A 1101 -38.77 -0.72 -33.56
C SER A 1101 -39.99 -1.10 -34.43
N TRP A 1102 -41.00 -1.79 -33.89
CA TRP A 1102 -42.19 -2.24 -34.62
C TRP A 1102 -43.48 -1.93 -33.88
N ASP A 1103 -44.45 -1.34 -34.58
CA ASP A 1103 -45.78 -1.06 -34.04
C ASP A 1103 -46.69 -2.29 -34.15
N VAL A 1104 -46.97 -2.90 -32.99
CA VAL A 1104 -47.80 -4.10 -32.87
C VAL A 1104 -49.26 -3.82 -33.21
N GLU A 1105 -49.76 -2.61 -32.94
CA GLU A 1105 -51.13 -2.22 -33.26
C GLU A 1105 -51.30 -2.04 -34.78
N GLU A 1106 -50.31 -1.47 -35.46
CA GLU A 1106 -50.29 -1.35 -36.92
C GLU A 1106 -50.18 -2.73 -37.62
N ILE A 1107 -49.37 -3.66 -37.10
CA ILE A 1107 -49.29 -5.04 -37.64
C ILE A 1107 -50.62 -5.76 -37.42
N ALA A 1108 -51.26 -5.60 -36.26
CA ALA A 1108 -52.58 -6.18 -36.00
C ALA A 1108 -53.65 -5.60 -36.95
N LYS A 1109 -53.56 -4.32 -37.30
CA LYS A 1109 -54.43 -3.69 -38.29
C LYS A 1109 -54.21 -4.26 -39.70
N GLN A 1110 -52.96 -4.46 -40.12
CA GLN A 1110 -52.64 -5.09 -41.40
C GLN A 1110 -53.18 -6.53 -41.49
N LEU A 1111 -53.12 -7.29 -40.39
CA LEU A 1111 -53.70 -8.64 -40.30
C LEU A 1111 -55.24 -8.60 -40.39
N LYS A 1112 -55.91 -7.62 -39.76
CA LYS A 1112 -57.37 -7.40 -39.87
C LYS A 1112 -57.79 -7.06 -41.29
N GLU A 1113 -57.07 -6.15 -41.96
CA GLU A 1113 -57.33 -5.73 -43.34
C GLU A 1113 -57.15 -6.89 -44.33
N ALA A 1114 -56.22 -7.81 -44.04
CA ALA A 1114 -56.02 -9.04 -44.81
C ALA A 1114 -57.05 -10.15 -44.49
N GLY A 1115 -57.97 -9.94 -43.55
CA GLY A 1115 -59.04 -10.88 -43.19
C GLY A 1115 -58.73 -11.84 -42.03
N PHE A 1116 -57.54 -11.74 -41.41
CA PHE A 1116 -57.08 -12.61 -40.32
C PHE A 1116 -57.43 -12.04 -38.95
N ASN A 1117 -58.74 -11.96 -38.68
CA ASN A 1117 -59.28 -11.29 -37.50
C ASN A 1117 -58.94 -12.00 -36.17
N ALA A 1118 -58.87 -13.33 -36.17
CA ALA A 1118 -58.60 -14.10 -34.96
C ALA A 1118 -57.12 -13.99 -34.55
N GLU A 1119 -56.22 -14.02 -35.53
CA GLU A 1119 -54.78 -13.90 -35.38
C GLU A 1119 -54.39 -12.50 -34.88
N ALA A 1120 -54.96 -11.46 -35.50
CA ALA A 1120 -54.77 -10.08 -35.08
C ALA A 1120 -55.30 -9.81 -33.66
N GLY A 1121 -56.46 -10.39 -33.30
CA GLY A 1121 -57.02 -10.26 -31.96
C GLY A 1121 -56.20 -11.00 -30.91
N SER A 1122 -55.66 -12.17 -31.27
CA SER A 1122 -54.75 -12.95 -30.42
C SER A 1122 -53.42 -12.23 -30.17
N LEU A 1123 -52.87 -11.57 -31.20
CA LEU A 1123 -51.68 -10.74 -31.09
C LEU A 1123 -51.90 -9.58 -30.11
N LEU A 1124 -53.00 -8.83 -30.24
CA LEU A 1124 -53.31 -7.71 -29.35
C LEU A 1124 -53.55 -8.13 -27.89
N LEU A 1125 -54.26 -9.24 -27.67
CA LEU A 1125 -54.43 -9.80 -26.33
C LEU A 1125 -53.09 -10.17 -25.70
N SER A 1126 -52.16 -10.67 -26.52
CA SER A 1126 -50.80 -11.02 -26.09
C SER A 1126 -49.94 -9.79 -25.81
N TYR A 1127 -50.03 -8.76 -26.65
CA TYR A 1127 -49.35 -7.47 -26.51
C TYR A 1127 -49.74 -6.76 -25.21
N ARG A 1128 -51.04 -6.71 -24.88
CA ARG A 1128 -51.53 -6.04 -23.67
C ARG A 1128 -51.40 -6.87 -22.39
N GLY A 1129 -50.60 -7.94 -22.40
CA GLY A 1129 -50.30 -8.74 -21.22
C GLY A 1129 -51.47 -9.58 -20.68
N THR A 1130 -52.49 -9.86 -21.51
CA THR A 1130 -53.64 -10.67 -21.07
C THR A 1130 -53.18 -12.08 -20.70
N HIS A 1131 -53.62 -12.61 -19.56
CA HIS A 1131 -53.21 -13.95 -19.10
C HIS A 1131 -53.58 -15.03 -20.15
N PRO A 1132 -52.71 -16.02 -20.44
CA PRO A 1132 -52.95 -17.04 -21.48
C PRO A 1132 -54.30 -17.77 -21.36
N ALA A 1133 -54.77 -18.02 -20.14
CA ALA A 1133 -56.07 -18.64 -19.88
C ALA A 1133 -57.28 -17.83 -20.39
N LEU A 1134 -57.11 -16.53 -20.65
CA LEU A 1134 -58.15 -15.63 -21.16
C LEU A 1134 -58.01 -15.35 -22.67
N ARG A 1135 -56.97 -15.89 -23.33
CA ARG A 1135 -56.71 -15.75 -24.78
C ARG A 1135 -57.47 -16.83 -25.59
N THR A 1136 -58.79 -16.85 -25.47
CA THR A 1136 -59.66 -17.75 -26.24
C THR A 1136 -59.92 -17.19 -27.65
N PHE A 1137 -60.30 -18.07 -28.58
CA PHE A 1137 -60.69 -17.65 -29.94
C PHE A 1137 -61.83 -16.61 -29.93
N THR A 1138 -62.82 -16.81 -29.06
CA THR A 1138 -63.96 -15.88 -28.90
C THR A 1138 -63.51 -14.53 -28.34
N SER A 1139 -62.60 -14.51 -27.35
CA SER A 1139 -62.06 -13.25 -26.84
C SER A 1139 -61.22 -12.53 -27.88
N ALA A 1140 -60.38 -13.23 -28.65
CA ALA A 1140 -59.60 -12.60 -29.74
C ALA A 1140 -60.50 -11.86 -30.76
N LEU A 1141 -61.60 -12.49 -31.21
CA LEU A 1141 -62.55 -11.88 -32.15
C LEU A 1141 -63.35 -10.70 -31.56
N GLN A 1142 -63.70 -10.73 -30.27
CA GLN A 1142 -64.37 -9.61 -29.62
C GLN A 1142 -63.41 -8.42 -29.41
N THR A 1143 -62.17 -8.74 -29.07
CA THR A 1143 -61.14 -7.76 -28.74
C THR A 1143 -60.77 -6.91 -29.97
N ILE A 1144 -60.67 -7.55 -31.15
CA ILE A 1144 -60.34 -6.82 -32.37
C ILE A 1144 -61.45 -5.90 -32.87
N GLN A 1145 -62.70 -6.13 -32.49
CA GLN A 1145 -63.81 -5.22 -32.79
C GLN A 1145 -63.80 -3.97 -31.88
N HIS A 1146 -63.16 -4.09 -30.71
CA HIS A 1146 -63.12 -3.03 -29.70
C HIS A 1146 -61.82 -2.20 -29.77
N TRP A 1147 -60.70 -2.79 -30.18
CA TRP A 1147 -59.38 -2.14 -30.10
C TRP A 1147 -58.80 -1.66 -31.44
N ILE A 1148 -59.31 -2.17 -32.57
CA ILE A 1148 -59.00 -1.72 -33.95
C ILE A 1148 -60.32 -1.45 -34.65
#